data_AF-A0A8D2MZ92-F1
#
_entry.id   AF-A0A8D2MZ92-F1
#
_cell.length_a   1.000
_cell.length_b   1.000
_cell.length_c   1.000
_cell.angle_alpha   90.00
_cell.angle_beta   90.00
_cell.angle_gamma   90.00
#
_symmetry.space_group_name_H-M   'P 1'
#
loop_
_entity.id
_entity.type
_entity.pdbx_description
1 polymer ?
#
loop_
_entity_poly.entity_id
_entity_poly.type
_entity_poly.pdbx_seq_one_letter_code
_entity_poly.pdbx_strand_id
1 'polypeptide(L)'
;MLCPWQFVFKSRAARSQYPREKDINNNVEKNRKIHGSEKDDAKLQNPSKKQMERLPVITSAKPSEGGENLPPNDIKVSNQISGCPRHVRVRNLENGSSFLDTLHLTAKEVINCQTKACQGSLMTPKGLVRGTRDGPVPPEDLLPQARDFLKQYYSSFKEPKIKEQLGRLEAVTKEIERTGTYHLTKDELTFAAKQAWRNAPRCIGRIQWSNLQVFDARDCKTAKEMFEHICHHIQYATNNGNIRSAITVFPPRTDGQHDFRVWNSQLIRYAGYPMPDGSVLGDPATVEFTQLCIELGWKPKYGRFDVLPLVLQANGQDPEIFELPPEIVLQVPMEHPKYEWFKDLELRWYALPAVASMLLEAGGLEFTACPFNGWYMGTEIGVRDFCDAQRYNVLKEVGRRMGLETNKLSSLWKDRAVVEINVAVLHSFQKQNVTIMDHHSASESFLKYMQSEYRARGGCPADWVWIVPPMSGSITPVFHQEMLNYVLTPFYYYQVDAWKTHVWHDETRRPRKKEIKFSILAKAVLFASSLMRGAVATRAKVTVIYATETGKSETLANHLCSLFSCAFSTKILCMDEYNICDLENETLLLVVTSTFGNGDSPGNGKALKDSLLRLKLLRNKIRYAVFGLGSSMYPEFCAFAHTIDQKLAQLGASQLTAVGEGDELNGQEEAFRSWAVSAFKAACDIFNIRGRHSIQLPEIYTSEESWDPTSYRVVHDSQPMDLAKALANIHAKDVIPMKLKFRQNLQSSKSSRVTILVKLHCETNHEVHYLPGEHVGIFPGNQAELVHGIIARVKDAPPAGQTIRLETCIDGGYWASHKKIPACTLPEALTYLLDITTPPSQQLLKKLSQLVTAEGDKQRLEVLCQSTEEYNKWKFYNSPNILEVLEEFPSAEVTTAFLLTQLPLLKPRYYSVSSSCDMTAREIHLTVAVVNYRTRDGEGPLHHGVCSTWLNTIELNETVPCFIRSANEFHLPEEPAKPCILIGAGTGIAPFRSFWLQRLYDLEHRGLRGGDMTLLFGCRQPDLDHIYREETEEMKRRGVLRDVYTAYSRLPGQEKVYVQDVLQGQLEARVCEALHGQQGHVYVCGDVRMARDVAAALRALLARALRLSPQQANEYLQQLKSQKRYHEDIFGAVFPHEVKRALQPTS
;
A
#
# COMPACT_ATOMS: atom_id res chain seq x y z
N MET A 1 -48.38 -25.74 -1.34
CA MET A 1 -47.64 -26.98 -1.68
C MET A 1 -47.16 -26.88 -3.12
N LEU A 2 -45.96 -27.41 -3.39
CA LEU A 2 -45.48 -28.00 -4.66
C LEU A 2 -45.41 -27.15 -5.96
N CYS A 3 -44.19 -27.15 -6.54
CA CYS A 3 -43.84 -26.87 -7.95
C CYS A 3 -44.64 -27.74 -8.95
N PRO A 4 -44.73 -27.41 -10.27
CA PRO A 4 -43.66 -27.05 -11.24
C PRO A 4 -42.96 -25.66 -11.09
N TRP A 5 -41.83 -25.29 -11.71
CA TRP A 5 -41.10 -25.70 -12.95
C TRP A 5 -41.82 -25.37 -14.29
N GLN A 6 -41.23 -25.23 -15.48
CA GLN A 6 -39.88 -24.88 -16.02
C GLN A 6 -40.13 -24.41 -17.49
N PHE A 7 -39.29 -23.67 -18.23
CA PHE A 7 -37.97 -23.05 -18.03
C PHE A 7 -37.92 -21.78 -18.93
N VAL A 8 -37.22 -20.70 -18.57
CA VAL A 8 -37.12 -19.47 -19.40
C VAL A 8 -35.77 -18.75 -19.22
N PHE A 9 -35.54 -17.61 -19.92
CA PHE A 9 -34.33 -16.77 -19.75
C PHE A 9 -34.00 -15.73 -20.86
N LYS A 10 -34.97 -15.18 -21.61
CA LYS A 10 -34.74 -14.01 -22.49
C LYS A 10 -34.87 -12.69 -21.74
N SER A 11 -34.03 -11.70 -22.03
CA SER A 11 -34.17 -10.33 -21.53
C SER A 11 -35.20 -9.50 -22.32
N ARG A 12 -36.09 -8.77 -21.63
CA ARG A 12 -36.56 -7.43 -22.06
C ARG A 12 -37.28 -6.70 -20.92
N ALA A 13 -37.20 -5.38 -20.93
CA ALA A 13 -37.74 -4.49 -19.90
C ALA A 13 -39.13 -3.92 -20.26
N ALA A 14 -39.91 -3.53 -19.24
CA ALA A 14 -41.01 -2.58 -19.39
C ALA A 14 -41.19 -1.72 -18.13
N ARG A 15 -41.51 -0.45 -18.36
CA ARG A 15 -41.41 0.72 -17.47
C ARG A 15 -42.42 0.74 -16.30
N SER A 16 -41.92 1.08 -15.11
CA SER A 16 -42.49 2.03 -14.13
C SER A 16 -41.46 2.22 -13.00
N GLN A 17 -41.32 3.36 -12.30
CA GLN A 17 -41.84 4.73 -12.48
C GLN A 17 -40.87 5.71 -11.76
N TYR A 18 -41.04 7.04 -11.90
CA TYR A 18 -40.34 8.03 -11.04
C TYR A 18 -41.29 8.54 -9.93
N PRO A 19 -40.73 8.88 -8.76
CA PRO A 19 -40.71 10.31 -8.42
C PRO A 19 -39.29 10.86 -8.20
N ARG A 20 -39.21 12.19 -8.18
CA ARG A 20 -38.00 12.99 -7.91
C ARG A 20 -37.65 12.97 -6.42
N GLU A 21 -36.35 13.07 -6.13
CA GLU A 21 -35.68 13.83 -5.05
C GLU A 21 -34.20 13.38 -5.02
N LYS A 22 -33.17 14.18 -4.71
CA LYS A 22 -32.98 15.64 -4.62
C LYS A 22 -31.45 15.85 -4.64
N ASP A 23 -30.92 16.78 -5.43
CA ASP A 23 -29.50 17.17 -5.27
C ASP A 23 -29.30 17.82 -3.89
N ILE A 24 -28.36 17.30 -3.10
CA ILE A 24 -27.82 17.99 -1.93
C ILE A 24 -26.30 17.96 -2.03
N ASN A 25 -25.77 18.93 -2.78
CA ASN A 25 -24.39 19.37 -2.63
C ASN A 25 -24.36 20.89 -2.79
N ASN A 26 -24.65 21.58 -1.70
CA ASN A 26 -24.41 23.00 -1.56
C ASN A 26 -24.33 23.38 -0.09
N ASN A 27 -23.18 23.90 0.32
CA ASN A 27 -23.11 24.95 1.33
C ASN A 27 -21.78 25.72 1.19
N VAL A 28 -21.80 26.68 0.27
CA VAL A 28 -20.99 27.91 0.40
C VAL A 28 -21.96 29.09 0.31
N GLU A 29 -22.43 29.52 1.47
CA GLU A 29 -23.07 30.82 1.71
C GLU A 29 -22.17 31.59 2.70
N LYS A 30 -22.11 32.93 2.72
CA LYS A 30 -22.84 33.96 1.97
C LYS A 30 -21.98 35.23 1.98
N ASN A 31 -21.84 35.92 0.85
CA ASN A 31 -21.27 37.26 0.82
C ASN A 31 -22.41 38.30 0.83
N ARG A 32 -22.48 39.15 1.86
CA ARG A 32 -23.43 40.28 1.93
C ARG A 32 -22.83 41.52 1.26
N LYS A 33 -23.60 42.18 0.39
CA LYS A 33 -23.36 43.58 -0.01
C LYS A 33 -24.31 44.51 0.74
N ILE A 34 -23.81 45.60 1.30
CA ILE A 34 -24.56 46.81 1.70
C ILE A 34 -23.77 48.06 1.22
N HIS A 35 -24.46 49.21 1.16
CA HIS A 35 -24.19 50.42 0.35
C HIS A 35 -23.00 51.34 0.71
N GLY A 36 -22.72 52.23 -0.25
CA GLY A 36 -22.08 53.56 -0.07
C GLY A 36 -20.55 53.56 -0.24
N SER A 37 -19.89 54.64 -0.66
CA SER A 37 -20.31 55.92 -1.28
C SER A 37 -19.03 56.57 -1.88
N GLU A 38 -19.17 57.69 -2.62
CA GLU A 38 -18.07 58.60 -3.05
C GLU A 38 -17.15 58.04 -4.17
N LYS A 39 -17.24 58.56 -5.41
CA LYS A 39 -16.67 59.83 -5.95
C LYS A 39 -15.16 59.76 -6.19
N ASP A 40 -14.73 59.79 -7.46
CA ASP A 40 -14.34 61.06 -8.10
C ASP A 40 -14.15 60.93 -9.63
N ASP A 41 -14.02 62.08 -10.30
CA ASP A 41 -14.19 62.29 -11.74
C ASP A 41 -13.00 61.86 -12.63
N ALA A 42 -13.31 61.44 -13.87
CA ALA A 42 -12.91 62.20 -15.09
C ALA A 42 -13.62 61.66 -16.34
N LYS A 43 -13.93 62.56 -17.29
CA LYS A 43 -14.72 62.29 -18.51
C LYS A 43 -13.86 62.27 -19.78
N LEU A 44 -14.54 61.95 -20.90
CA LEU A 44 -14.18 62.16 -22.31
C LEU A 44 -13.24 61.08 -22.90
N GLN A 45 -13.45 60.56 -24.12
CA GLN A 45 -14.37 60.96 -25.20
C GLN A 45 -14.84 59.78 -26.07
N ASN A 46 -16.13 59.78 -26.42
CA ASN A 46 -16.73 59.10 -27.60
C ASN A 46 -16.58 60.05 -28.81
N PRO A 47 -16.94 59.75 -30.10
CA PRO A 47 -17.83 58.70 -30.64
C PRO A 47 -17.19 57.96 -31.88
N SER A 48 -17.84 57.19 -32.77
CA SER A 48 -19.23 57.20 -33.26
C SER A 48 -19.64 55.98 -34.12
N LYS A 49 -20.92 55.58 -34.02
CA LYS A 49 -21.95 55.37 -35.08
C LYS A 49 -21.58 54.50 -36.31
N LYS A 50 -22.37 53.51 -36.75
CA LYS A 50 -23.78 53.47 -37.29
C LYS A 50 -24.11 51.96 -37.60
N GLN A 51 -25.25 51.39 -38.03
CA GLN A 51 -26.73 51.58 -38.19
C GLN A 51 -27.27 50.19 -38.69
N MET A 52 -28.53 49.72 -38.68
CA MET A 52 -29.84 50.11 -38.11
C MET A 52 -30.86 48.92 -38.22
N GLU A 53 -31.65 48.62 -37.16
CA GLU A 53 -33.06 48.08 -37.23
C GLU A 53 -33.38 46.71 -37.92
N ARG A 54 -34.51 45.99 -37.75
CA ARG A 54 -35.76 46.10 -36.92
C ARG A 54 -36.42 44.70 -36.69
N LEU A 55 -37.39 44.62 -35.75
CA LEU A 55 -38.29 43.49 -35.36
C LEU A 55 -39.51 43.30 -36.34
N PRO A 56 -40.60 42.47 -36.14
CA PRO A 56 -41.08 41.60 -35.01
C PRO A 56 -41.55 40.13 -35.38
N VAL A 57 -41.68 39.12 -34.47
CA VAL A 57 -42.77 38.68 -33.51
C VAL A 57 -44.16 38.34 -34.17
N ILE A 58 -44.83 37.16 -34.01
CA ILE A 58 -45.89 36.82 -32.98
C ILE A 58 -46.57 35.39 -33.18
N THR A 59 -46.79 34.63 -32.07
CA THR A 59 -47.78 33.52 -31.70
C THR A 59 -48.18 32.34 -32.67
N SER A 60 -48.14 31.01 -32.38
CA SER A 60 -48.75 30.08 -31.35
C SER A 60 -50.13 29.47 -31.75
N ALA A 61 -50.60 28.22 -31.44
CA ALA A 61 -50.07 26.95 -30.86
C ALA A 61 -51.17 25.81 -30.82
N LYS A 62 -50.84 24.55 -30.37
CA LYS A 62 -51.73 23.38 -30.02
C LYS A 62 -52.46 22.63 -31.18
N PRO A 63 -53.14 21.45 -31.01
CA PRO A 63 -53.16 20.40 -29.95
C PRO A 63 -53.21 18.88 -30.40
N SER A 64 -53.18 17.94 -29.41
CA SER A 64 -53.87 16.61 -29.24
C SER A 64 -53.81 15.39 -30.23
N GLU A 65 -53.21 14.30 -29.71
CA GLU A 65 -53.65 12.86 -29.60
C GLU A 65 -53.92 11.91 -30.81
N GLY A 66 -53.35 10.69 -30.71
CA GLY A 66 -53.65 9.49 -31.52
C GLY A 66 -52.54 8.40 -31.47
N GLY A 67 -52.87 7.11 -31.30
CA GLY A 67 -51.93 5.96 -31.39
C GLY A 67 -51.57 5.58 -32.84
N GLU A 68 -50.76 4.56 -33.18
CA GLU A 68 -50.28 3.37 -32.44
C GLU A 68 -48.94 2.80 -33.02
N ASN A 69 -48.40 1.75 -32.37
CA ASN A 69 -47.62 0.62 -32.94
C ASN A 69 -46.18 0.78 -33.53
N LEU A 70 -45.41 -0.32 -33.37
CA LEU A 70 -44.01 -0.60 -33.77
C LEU A 70 -43.91 -1.13 -35.23
N PRO A 71 -42.72 -1.38 -35.86
CA PRO A 71 -41.32 -1.25 -35.41
C PRO A 71 -40.40 -0.41 -36.36
N PRO A 72 -39.09 -0.24 -36.06
CA PRO A 72 -38.19 0.62 -36.85
C PRO A 72 -37.23 -0.14 -37.77
N ASN A 73 -36.83 0.52 -38.87
CA ASN A 73 -35.45 0.50 -39.40
C ASN A 73 -35.29 1.61 -40.44
N ASP A 74 -34.81 2.79 -40.04
CA ASP A 74 -33.83 3.53 -40.83
C ASP A 74 -33.12 4.60 -40.00
N ILE A 75 -31.83 4.78 -40.26
CA ILE A 75 -30.94 5.59 -39.41
C ILE A 75 -30.87 7.02 -39.94
N LYS A 76 -31.49 7.97 -39.22
CA LYS A 76 -31.13 9.40 -39.33
C LYS A 76 -30.99 10.08 -37.97
N VAL A 77 -29.72 10.36 -37.65
CA VAL A 77 -29.20 11.60 -37.07
C VAL A 77 -30.19 12.42 -36.24
N SER A 78 -30.03 12.37 -34.91
CA SER A 78 -30.58 13.41 -34.02
C SER A 78 -29.45 14.19 -33.36
N ASN A 79 -29.48 15.51 -33.51
CA ASN A 79 -28.66 16.42 -32.72
C ASN A 79 -29.19 16.46 -31.29
N GLN A 80 -28.36 16.11 -30.31
CA GLN A 80 -28.47 16.67 -28.96
C GLN A 80 -27.16 17.35 -28.60
N ILE A 81 -27.15 18.68 -28.76
CA ILE A 81 -26.09 19.53 -28.22
C ILE A 81 -26.34 19.67 -26.72
N SER A 82 -25.73 18.80 -25.91
CA SER A 82 -25.35 19.20 -24.56
C SER A 82 -24.02 19.96 -24.65
N GLY A 83 -23.82 20.93 -23.76
CA GLY A 83 -22.71 21.89 -23.85
C GLY A 83 -21.35 21.28 -23.53
N CYS A 84 -20.77 20.52 -24.47
CA CYS A 84 -19.35 20.19 -24.45
C CYS A 84 -18.54 21.50 -24.50
N PRO A 85 -17.59 21.75 -23.59
CA PRO A 85 -16.90 23.03 -23.56
C PRO A 85 -16.04 23.18 -24.82
N ARG A 86 -16.04 24.38 -25.42
CA ARG A 86 -15.27 24.69 -26.64
C ARG A 86 -13.74 24.64 -26.46
N HIS A 87 -13.28 24.31 -25.26
CA HIS A 87 -11.90 24.14 -24.87
C HIS A 87 -11.86 23.28 -23.61
N VAL A 88 -10.82 22.48 -23.41
CA VAL A 88 -10.55 21.86 -22.11
C VAL A 88 -9.50 22.70 -21.40
N ARG A 89 -9.80 23.15 -20.18
CA ARG A 89 -8.81 23.85 -19.36
C ARG A 89 -7.87 22.81 -18.75
N VAL A 90 -6.57 22.96 -19.00
CA VAL A 90 -5.51 22.22 -18.30
C VAL A 90 -4.75 23.19 -17.40
N ARG A 91 -4.47 22.77 -16.17
CA ARG A 91 -3.82 23.56 -15.13
C ARG A 91 -2.43 23.01 -14.81
N ASN A 92 -1.51 23.93 -14.53
CA ASN A 92 -0.30 23.62 -13.80
C ASN A 92 -0.58 23.81 -12.30
N LEU A 93 -0.46 22.76 -11.50
CA LEU A 93 -0.79 22.77 -10.08
C LEU A 93 0.27 23.48 -9.22
N GLU A 94 1.51 23.55 -9.70
CA GLU A 94 2.66 24.13 -8.98
C GLU A 94 2.63 25.67 -9.02
N ASN A 95 2.51 26.26 -10.20
CA ASN A 95 2.49 27.72 -10.39
C ASN A 95 1.10 28.31 -10.64
N GLY A 96 0.05 27.46 -10.67
CA GLY A 96 -1.34 27.87 -10.85
C GLY A 96 -1.73 28.32 -12.26
N SER A 97 -0.79 28.40 -13.21
CA SER A 97 -1.08 28.77 -14.59
C SER A 97 -2.03 27.77 -15.27
N SER A 98 -2.72 28.20 -16.33
CA SER A 98 -3.64 27.34 -17.05
C SER A 98 -3.64 27.64 -18.54
N PHE A 99 -3.71 26.60 -19.35
CA PHE A 99 -3.93 26.68 -20.79
C PHE A 99 -5.37 26.26 -21.13
N LEU A 100 -5.88 26.78 -22.24
CA LEU A 100 -7.13 26.34 -22.83
C LEU A 100 -6.77 25.53 -24.07
N ASP A 101 -6.96 24.22 -24.01
CA ASP A 101 -6.76 23.34 -25.15
C ASP A 101 -7.97 23.38 -26.06
N THR A 102 -7.80 23.94 -27.25
CA THR A 102 -8.77 23.91 -28.35
C THR A 102 -8.42 22.87 -29.39
N LEU A 103 -7.17 22.39 -29.43
CA LEU A 103 -6.65 21.50 -30.46
C LEU A 103 -7.19 20.07 -30.34
N HIS A 104 -7.54 19.60 -29.14
CA HIS A 104 -8.20 18.30 -28.97
C HIS A 104 -9.52 18.18 -29.75
N LEU A 105 -10.19 19.29 -30.09
CA LEU A 105 -11.40 19.29 -30.94
C LEU A 105 -11.11 18.90 -32.40
N THR A 106 -9.85 18.94 -32.83
CA THR A 106 -9.41 18.48 -34.16
C THR A 106 -8.79 17.07 -34.10
N ALA A 107 -8.92 16.36 -32.98
CA ALA A 107 -8.40 15.01 -32.83
C ALA A 107 -9.17 13.99 -33.68
N LYS A 108 -8.45 13.08 -34.34
CA LYS A 108 -9.03 11.92 -35.04
C LYS A 108 -9.56 10.89 -34.03
N GLU A 109 -8.84 10.74 -32.92
CA GLU A 109 -9.23 9.90 -31.79
C GLU A 109 -8.85 10.60 -30.47
N VAL A 110 -9.75 10.59 -29.48
CA VAL A 110 -9.44 10.97 -28.11
C VAL A 110 -9.33 9.70 -27.28
N ILE A 111 -8.20 9.49 -26.60
CA ILE A 111 -7.95 8.28 -25.80
C ILE A 111 -8.65 8.43 -24.44
N ASN A 112 -9.98 8.37 -24.48
CA ASN A 112 -10.84 8.63 -23.33
C ASN A 112 -10.77 7.50 -22.29
N CYS A 113 -10.82 7.88 -21.01
CA CYS A 113 -11.21 6.95 -19.96
C CYS A 113 -12.66 6.46 -20.24
N GLN A 114 -12.91 5.15 -20.12
CA GLN A 114 -14.27 4.62 -20.10
C GLN A 114 -14.85 4.75 -18.70
N THR A 115 -16.19 4.73 -18.57
CA THR A 115 -16.90 4.82 -17.27
C THR A 115 -16.53 3.74 -16.25
N LYS A 116 -15.85 2.67 -16.67
CA LYS A 116 -15.40 1.55 -15.82
C LYS A 116 -13.88 1.45 -15.65
N ALA A 117 -13.09 2.13 -16.49
CA ALA A 117 -11.63 2.01 -16.49
C ALA A 117 -11.01 3.17 -17.27
N CYS A 118 -10.00 3.84 -16.71
CA CYS A 118 -9.25 4.79 -17.52
C CYS A 118 -8.31 4.07 -18.50
N GLN A 119 -8.36 4.44 -19.78
CA GLN A 119 -7.45 3.91 -20.80
C GLN A 119 -6.15 4.71 -20.87
N GLY A 120 -6.14 5.95 -20.38
CA GLY A 120 -4.95 6.80 -20.27
C GLY A 120 -3.93 6.33 -19.23
N SER A 121 -4.26 5.37 -18.35
CA SER A 121 -3.31 4.76 -17.42
C SER A 121 -2.58 3.51 -17.98
N LEU A 122 -2.86 3.13 -19.23
CA LEU A 122 -2.27 1.93 -19.84
C LEU A 122 -0.89 2.24 -20.46
N MET A 123 0.13 1.47 -20.07
CA MET A 123 1.47 1.56 -20.68
C MET A 123 1.46 1.32 -22.19
N THR A 124 0.53 0.52 -22.71
CA THR A 124 0.33 0.28 -24.16
C THR A 124 -1.17 0.27 -24.50
N PRO A 125 -1.80 1.44 -24.74
CA PRO A 125 -3.23 1.53 -25.02
C PRO A 125 -3.52 1.04 -26.44
N LYS A 126 -4.59 0.24 -26.61
CA LYS A 126 -4.93 -0.39 -27.90
C LYS A 126 -5.16 0.62 -29.05
N GLY A 127 -5.65 1.83 -28.75
CA GLY A 127 -5.87 2.88 -29.75
C GLY A 127 -4.59 3.42 -30.42
N LEU A 128 -3.40 3.17 -29.84
CA LEU A 128 -2.13 3.51 -30.48
C LEU A 128 -1.56 2.39 -31.37
N VAL A 129 -2.24 1.24 -31.48
CA VAL A 129 -1.80 0.09 -32.28
C VAL A 129 -2.72 -0.10 -33.48
N ARG A 130 -2.18 -0.04 -34.70
CA ARG A 130 -2.91 -0.41 -35.94
C ARG A 130 -2.66 -1.88 -36.29
N GLY A 131 -3.74 -2.55 -36.71
CA GLY A 131 -3.68 -3.87 -37.33
C GLY A 131 -3.23 -3.80 -38.80
N THR A 132 -3.10 -4.97 -39.42
CA THR A 132 -3.04 -5.08 -40.88
C THR A 132 -4.38 -4.68 -41.51
N ARG A 133 -4.33 -4.16 -42.73
CA ARG A 133 -5.51 -3.98 -43.60
C ARG A 133 -5.48 -5.07 -44.66
N ASP A 134 -6.65 -5.58 -45.04
CA ASP A 134 -6.78 -6.61 -46.08
C ASP A 134 -6.85 -6.05 -47.51
N GLY A 135 -6.72 -4.73 -47.67
CA GLY A 135 -6.75 -4.03 -48.96
C GLY A 135 -6.43 -2.53 -48.85
N PRO A 136 -6.38 -1.82 -49.99
CA PRO A 136 -6.12 -0.37 -50.05
C PRO A 136 -7.18 0.46 -49.32
N VAL A 137 -6.82 1.70 -48.97
CA VAL A 137 -7.80 2.69 -48.48
C VAL A 137 -8.76 3.04 -49.61
N PRO A 138 -10.10 2.95 -49.42
CA PRO A 138 -11.05 3.30 -50.46
C PRO A 138 -10.87 4.75 -50.94
N PRO A 139 -10.96 5.05 -52.25
CA PRO A 139 -10.80 6.41 -52.79
C PRO A 139 -11.69 7.47 -52.11
N GLU A 140 -12.90 7.08 -51.72
CA GLU A 140 -13.88 7.90 -51.00
C GLU A 140 -13.40 8.33 -49.60
N ASP A 141 -12.62 7.50 -48.92
CA ASP A 141 -12.00 7.80 -47.61
C ASP A 141 -10.63 8.48 -47.77
N LEU A 142 -9.92 8.19 -48.87
CA LEU A 142 -8.56 8.70 -49.12
C LEU A 142 -8.57 10.17 -49.51
N LEU A 143 -9.45 10.58 -50.43
CA LEU A 143 -9.48 11.96 -50.95
C LEU A 143 -9.74 13.04 -49.87
N PRO A 144 -10.66 12.85 -48.90
CA PRO A 144 -10.82 13.79 -47.78
C PRO A 144 -9.55 13.94 -46.94
N GLN A 145 -8.90 12.81 -46.60
CA GLN A 145 -7.67 12.81 -45.79
C GLN A 145 -6.50 13.47 -46.54
N ALA A 146 -6.38 13.22 -47.85
CA ALA A 146 -5.40 13.89 -48.71
C ALA A 146 -5.62 15.41 -48.78
N ARG A 147 -6.88 15.84 -48.93
CA ARG A 147 -7.27 17.26 -48.95
C ARG A 147 -6.93 17.97 -47.64
N ASP A 148 -7.23 17.35 -46.51
CA ASP A 148 -6.94 17.92 -45.18
C ASP A 148 -5.43 17.98 -44.92
N PHE A 149 -4.67 16.95 -45.31
CA PHE A 149 -3.21 16.96 -45.23
C PHE A 149 -2.58 18.06 -46.11
N LEU A 150 -2.98 18.18 -47.38
CA LEU A 150 -2.49 19.24 -48.27
C LEU A 150 -2.85 20.62 -47.73
N LYS A 151 -4.05 20.79 -47.15
CA LYS A 151 -4.43 22.04 -46.48
C LYS A 151 -3.52 22.36 -45.31
N GLN A 152 -3.16 21.38 -44.46
CA GLN A 152 -2.17 21.59 -43.39
C GLN A 152 -0.79 21.98 -43.93
N TYR A 153 -0.29 21.28 -44.96
CA TYR A 153 1.00 21.57 -45.60
C TYR A 153 1.05 22.99 -46.17
N TYR A 154 0.10 23.37 -47.03
CA TYR A 154 0.08 24.70 -47.65
C TYR A 154 -0.21 25.83 -46.64
N SER A 155 -0.87 25.55 -45.51
CA SER A 155 -1.06 26.51 -44.41
C SER A 155 0.19 26.71 -43.54
N SER A 156 1.25 25.90 -43.71
CA SER A 156 2.50 26.02 -42.95
C SER A 156 3.48 27.06 -43.52
N PHE A 157 3.26 27.51 -44.76
CA PHE A 157 4.06 28.56 -45.39
C PHE A 157 3.68 29.94 -44.85
N LYS A 158 4.67 30.84 -44.77
CA LYS A 158 4.44 32.24 -44.36
C LYS A 158 3.57 33.03 -45.35
N GLU A 159 3.61 32.66 -46.62
CA GLU A 159 2.85 33.29 -47.70
C GLU A 159 1.75 32.35 -48.23
N PRO A 160 0.49 32.81 -48.40
CA PRO A 160 -0.61 31.97 -48.86
C PRO A 160 -0.45 31.46 -50.31
N LYS A 161 -0.02 30.21 -50.46
CA LYS A 161 0.20 29.52 -51.75
C LYS A 161 -1.09 28.93 -52.36
N ILE A 162 -2.18 29.70 -52.39
CA ILE A 162 -3.54 29.22 -52.74
C ILE A 162 -3.60 28.59 -54.14
N LYS A 163 -2.95 29.19 -55.15
CA LYS A 163 -2.96 28.68 -56.53
C LYS A 163 -2.23 27.34 -56.66
N GLU A 164 -1.09 27.20 -55.98
CA GLU A 164 -0.33 25.94 -55.93
C GLU A 164 -1.12 24.85 -55.19
N GLN A 165 -1.75 25.21 -54.06
CA GLN A 165 -2.59 24.30 -53.28
C GLN A 165 -3.76 23.73 -54.11
N LEU A 166 -4.49 24.58 -54.84
CA LEU A 166 -5.60 24.14 -55.68
C LEU A 166 -5.11 23.25 -56.84
N GLY A 167 -4.03 23.62 -57.52
CA GLY A 167 -3.45 22.80 -58.59
C GLY A 167 -2.93 21.45 -58.10
N ARG A 168 -2.29 21.40 -56.92
CA ARG A 168 -1.82 20.14 -56.32
C ARG A 168 -2.99 19.28 -55.86
N LEU A 169 -4.04 19.86 -55.30
CA LEU A 169 -5.26 19.13 -54.92
C LEU A 169 -5.97 18.54 -56.14
N GLU A 170 -6.06 19.28 -57.25
CA GLU A 170 -6.61 18.77 -58.52
C GLU A 170 -5.77 17.61 -59.08
N ALA A 171 -4.44 17.75 -59.06
CA ALA A 171 -3.53 16.69 -59.49
C ALA A 171 -3.67 15.42 -58.63
N VAL A 172 -3.73 15.54 -57.30
CA VAL A 172 -3.97 14.42 -56.39
C VAL A 172 -5.35 13.79 -56.62
N THR A 173 -6.39 14.59 -56.83
CA THR A 173 -7.74 14.08 -57.12
C THR A 173 -7.73 13.21 -58.38
N LYS A 174 -7.13 13.70 -59.47
CA LYS A 174 -6.96 12.96 -60.73
C LYS A 174 -6.07 11.72 -60.59
N GLU A 175 -5.06 11.75 -59.71
CA GLU A 175 -4.21 10.61 -59.42
C GLU A 175 -4.98 9.49 -58.70
N ILE A 176 -5.79 9.85 -57.70
CA ILE A 176 -6.67 8.93 -56.95
C ILE A 176 -7.74 8.35 -57.88
N GLU A 177 -8.42 9.17 -58.69
CA GLU A 177 -9.41 8.71 -59.67
C GLU A 177 -8.83 7.72 -60.69
N ARG A 178 -7.56 7.91 -61.09
CA ARG A 178 -6.88 7.07 -62.09
C ARG A 178 -6.26 5.79 -61.51
N THR A 179 -5.81 5.81 -60.26
CA THR A 179 -4.96 4.72 -59.69
C THR A 179 -5.47 4.12 -58.38
N GLY A 180 -6.51 4.71 -57.78
CA GLY A 180 -6.96 4.40 -56.42
C GLY A 180 -6.07 4.99 -55.31
N THR A 181 -4.96 5.66 -55.63
CA THR A 181 -4.01 6.20 -54.64
C THR A 181 -3.32 7.49 -55.13
N TYR A 182 -2.39 8.05 -54.34
CA TYR A 182 -1.55 9.16 -54.75
C TYR A 182 -0.20 9.13 -54.04
N HIS A 183 0.79 9.84 -54.59
CA HIS A 183 2.13 9.92 -54.01
C HIS A 183 2.40 11.30 -53.40
N LEU A 184 3.00 11.33 -52.21
CA LEU A 184 3.54 12.57 -51.63
C LEU A 184 4.78 13.03 -52.40
N THR A 185 4.94 14.34 -52.58
CA THR A 185 6.22 14.94 -52.98
C THR A 185 7.25 14.78 -51.85
N LYS A 186 8.54 14.99 -52.13
CA LYS A 186 9.61 14.92 -51.12
C LYS A 186 9.40 15.93 -49.98
N ASP A 187 8.91 17.13 -50.30
CA ASP A 187 8.65 18.18 -49.32
C ASP A 187 7.39 17.89 -48.49
N GLU A 188 6.34 17.36 -49.13
CA GLU A 188 5.15 16.85 -48.45
C GLU A 188 5.51 15.70 -47.47
N LEU A 189 6.34 14.74 -47.89
CA LEU A 189 6.83 13.65 -47.04
C LEU A 189 7.66 14.19 -45.85
N THR A 190 8.54 15.14 -46.12
CA THR A 190 9.38 15.79 -45.10
C THR A 190 8.52 16.53 -44.06
N PHE A 191 7.50 17.25 -44.51
CA PHE A 191 6.50 17.88 -43.65
C PHE A 191 5.71 16.85 -42.85
N ALA A 192 5.26 15.76 -43.49
CA ALA A 192 4.48 14.70 -42.84
C ALA A 192 5.22 14.07 -41.66
N ALA A 193 6.48 13.67 -41.86
CA ALA A 193 7.30 13.07 -40.80
C ALA A 193 7.56 14.06 -39.65
N LYS A 194 7.94 15.31 -39.96
CA LYS A 194 8.16 16.36 -38.96
C LYS A 194 6.91 16.66 -38.14
N GLN A 195 5.76 16.76 -38.80
CA GLN A 195 4.48 17.03 -38.15
C GLN A 195 3.98 15.84 -37.33
N ALA A 196 4.22 14.59 -37.77
CA ALA A 196 3.95 13.39 -36.99
C ALA A 196 4.76 13.35 -35.68
N TRP A 197 6.04 13.73 -35.71
CA TRP A 197 6.85 13.81 -34.49
C TRP A 197 6.35 14.92 -33.55
N ARG A 198 6.03 16.10 -34.10
CA ARG A 198 5.39 17.21 -33.36
C ARG A 198 4.05 16.80 -32.72
N ASN A 199 3.34 15.84 -33.31
CA ASN A 199 2.08 15.29 -32.80
C ASN A 199 2.25 14.15 -31.78
N ALA A 200 3.41 13.49 -31.69
CA ALA A 200 3.57 12.24 -30.93
C ALA A 200 3.46 12.43 -29.39
N PRO A 201 2.39 11.93 -28.71
CA PRO A 201 2.12 12.24 -27.30
C PRO A 201 3.11 11.60 -26.31
N ARG A 202 3.93 10.65 -26.76
CA ARG A 202 4.87 9.84 -25.96
C ARG A 202 6.33 10.22 -26.16
N CYS A 203 6.62 11.40 -26.72
CA CYS A 203 7.98 11.88 -26.88
C CYS A 203 8.20 13.17 -26.08
N ILE A 204 9.07 13.10 -25.07
CA ILE A 204 9.50 14.27 -24.28
C ILE A 204 10.45 15.19 -25.06
N GLY A 205 11.28 14.61 -25.94
CA GLY A 205 12.28 15.32 -26.76
C GLY A 205 11.71 16.09 -27.98
N ARG A 206 10.41 16.33 -28.07
CA ARG A 206 9.74 16.93 -29.25
C ARG A 206 10.25 18.32 -29.65
N ILE A 207 10.97 19.04 -28.79
CA ILE A 207 11.47 20.39 -29.09
C ILE A 207 12.31 20.48 -30.38
N GLN A 208 12.91 19.37 -30.82
CA GLN A 208 13.72 19.30 -32.05
C GLN A 208 12.94 18.89 -33.32
N TRP A 209 11.60 18.80 -33.29
CA TRP A 209 10.80 18.28 -34.40
C TRP A 209 11.09 18.94 -35.76
N SER A 210 11.42 20.24 -35.78
CA SER A 210 11.78 21.00 -36.98
C SER A 210 13.10 20.55 -37.61
N ASN A 211 14.01 19.99 -36.80
CA ASN A 211 15.40 19.68 -37.14
C ASN A 211 15.58 18.21 -37.57
N LEU A 212 14.51 17.42 -37.61
CA LEU A 212 14.52 16.04 -38.09
C LEU A 212 15.09 15.95 -39.50
N GLN A 213 16.13 15.14 -39.69
CA GLN A 213 16.59 14.75 -41.02
C GLN A 213 15.67 13.65 -41.58
N VAL A 214 15.20 13.81 -42.82
CA VAL A 214 14.34 12.84 -43.50
C VAL A 214 15.11 12.24 -44.68
N PHE A 215 15.32 10.93 -44.65
CA PHE A 215 15.79 10.14 -45.78
C PHE A 215 14.58 9.55 -46.50
N ASP A 216 14.34 10.01 -47.72
CA ASP A 216 13.34 9.46 -48.63
C ASP A 216 13.96 8.22 -49.30
N ALA A 217 13.45 7.04 -48.97
CA ALA A 217 13.90 5.73 -49.48
C ALA A 217 12.72 4.97 -50.12
N ARG A 218 11.75 5.70 -50.69
CA ARG A 218 10.54 5.14 -51.33
C ARG A 218 10.80 4.54 -52.72
N ASP A 219 12.03 4.63 -53.21
CA ASP A 219 12.54 3.99 -54.41
C ASP A 219 13.18 2.61 -54.15
N CYS A 220 13.38 2.26 -52.87
CA CYS A 220 13.88 0.96 -52.39
C CYS A 220 12.96 -0.19 -52.84
N LYS A 221 13.55 -1.31 -53.30
CA LYS A 221 12.84 -2.47 -53.87
C LYS A 221 13.14 -3.77 -53.14
N THR A 222 14.32 -3.90 -52.53
CA THR A 222 14.85 -5.15 -51.96
C THR A 222 15.21 -5.00 -50.48
N ALA A 223 15.24 -6.09 -49.73
CA ALA A 223 15.62 -6.06 -48.31
C ALA A 223 17.10 -5.69 -48.12
N LYS A 224 17.96 -5.97 -49.11
CA LYS A 224 19.35 -5.52 -49.15
C LYS A 224 19.48 -4.00 -49.27
N GLU A 225 18.72 -3.37 -50.16
CA GLU A 225 18.66 -1.90 -50.25
C GLU A 225 18.11 -1.30 -48.95
N MET A 226 17.09 -1.93 -48.32
CA MET A 226 16.62 -1.50 -46.99
C MET A 226 17.74 -1.54 -45.95
N PHE A 227 18.54 -2.61 -45.93
CA PHE A 227 19.67 -2.76 -45.02
C PHE A 227 20.73 -1.68 -45.24
N GLU A 228 21.05 -1.36 -46.49
CA GLU A 228 22.01 -0.31 -46.86
C GLU A 228 21.51 1.08 -46.40
N HIS A 229 20.24 1.41 -46.64
CA HIS A 229 19.60 2.64 -46.12
C HIS A 229 19.56 2.70 -44.58
N ILE A 230 19.36 1.57 -43.90
CA ILE A 230 19.39 1.48 -42.44
C ILE A 230 20.81 1.64 -41.89
N CYS A 231 21.83 1.07 -42.52
CA CYS A 231 23.22 1.29 -42.14
C CYS A 231 23.61 2.77 -42.27
N HIS A 232 23.21 3.42 -43.39
CA HIS A 232 23.41 4.85 -43.57
C HIS A 232 22.70 5.69 -42.49
N HIS A 233 21.45 5.34 -42.14
CA HIS A 233 20.71 5.97 -41.05
C HIS A 233 21.50 5.88 -39.73
N ILE A 234 21.96 4.68 -39.34
CA ILE A 234 22.70 4.46 -38.09
C ILE A 234 24.00 5.27 -38.07
N GLN A 235 24.77 5.28 -39.16
CA GLN A 235 26.01 6.06 -39.28
C GLN A 235 25.75 7.56 -39.15
N TYR A 236 24.80 8.10 -39.92
CA TYR A 236 24.45 9.52 -39.88
C TYR A 236 23.91 9.95 -38.51
N ALA A 237 23.03 9.15 -37.92
CA ALA A 237 22.38 9.48 -36.65
C ALA A 237 23.32 9.33 -35.46
N THR A 238 24.24 8.35 -35.47
CA THR A 238 25.20 8.14 -34.38
C THR A 238 26.26 9.24 -34.34
N ASN A 239 26.78 9.68 -35.49
CA ASN A 239 27.65 10.85 -35.62
C ASN A 239 28.74 10.96 -34.51
N ASN A 240 29.50 9.88 -34.32
CA ASN A 240 30.56 9.75 -33.32
C ASN A 240 30.13 10.10 -31.87
N GLY A 241 28.88 9.77 -31.51
CA GLY A 241 28.29 10.03 -30.19
C GLY A 241 27.40 11.28 -30.15
N ASN A 242 27.62 12.26 -31.02
CA ASN A 242 26.81 13.48 -31.07
C ASN A 242 25.50 13.22 -31.85
N ILE A 243 24.55 12.56 -31.20
CA ILE A 243 23.34 11.98 -31.82
C ILE A 243 22.51 13.03 -32.59
N ARG A 244 22.22 12.74 -33.86
CA ARG A 244 21.34 13.53 -34.73
C ARG A 244 20.00 12.83 -34.89
N SER A 245 18.90 13.56 -34.82
CA SER A 245 17.56 13.01 -35.09
C SER A 245 17.34 12.78 -36.58
N ALA A 246 17.10 11.53 -36.96
CA ALA A 246 16.81 11.12 -38.32
C ALA A 246 15.56 10.22 -38.40
N ILE A 247 14.97 10.16 -39.59
CA ILE A 247 14.00 9.16 -40.00
C ILE A 247 14.32 8.70 -41.43
N THR A 248 14.20 7.41 -41.69
CA THR A 248 14.20 6.87 -43.06
C THR A 248 12.79 6.37 -43.37
N VAL A 249 12.22 6.79 -44.50
CA VAL A 249 10.86 6.41 -44.90
C VAL A 249 10.93 5.54 -46.15
N PHE A 250 10.55 4.27 -45.99
CA PHE A 250 10.45 3.27 -47.05
C PHE A 250 9.12 3.39 -47.81
N PRO A 251 8.90 2.61 -48.90
CA PRO A 251 7.68 2.71 -49.70
C PRO A 251 6.38 2.56 -48.87
N PRO A 252 5.30 3.27 -49.26
CA PRO A 252 4.00 3.15 -48.61
C PRO A 252 3.36 1.78 -48.87
N ARG A 253 2.49 1.37 -47.95
CA ARG A 253 1.56 0.25 -48.14
C ARG A 253 0.65 0.52 -49.35
N THR A 254 0.53 -0.48 -50.21
CA THR A 254 -0.42 -0.50 -51.34
C THR A 254 -1.69 -1.26 -51.00
N ASP A 255 -1.56 -2.54 -50.63
CA ASP A 255 -2.68 -3.48 -50.45
C ASP A 255 -2.62 -4.31 -49.15
N GLY A 256 -1.61 -4.08 -48.31
CA GLY A 256 -1.37 -4.82 -47.06
C GLY A 256 -0.62 -6.14 -47.22
N GLN A 257 -0.45 -6.65 -48.44
CA GLN A 257 0.41 -7.81 -48.73
C GLN A 257 1.83 -7.35 -49.09
N HIS A 258 1.97 -6.27 -49.86
CA HIS A 258 3.25 -5.75 -50.34
C HIS A 258 3.94 -4.77 -49.36
N ASP A 259 3.75 -4.96 -48.05
CA ASP A 259 4.34 -4.10 -47.02
C ASP A 259 5.88 -4.15 -47.02
N PHE A 260 6.50 -3.03 -46.69
CA PHE A 260 7.90 -2.94 -46.26
C PHE A 260 7.93 -2.91 -44.73
N ARG A 261 8.65 -3.83 -44.09
CA ARG A 261 8.68 -3.98 -42.62
C ARG A 261 10.11 -4.17 -42.11
N VAL A 262 10.47 -3.40 -41.10
CA VAL A 262 11.52 -3.81 -40.14
C VAL A 262 10.80 -4.59 -39.03
N TRP A 263 11.15 -5.86 -38.85
CA TRP A 263 10.50 -6.70 -37.85
C TRP A 263 10.99 -6.39 -36.43
N ASN A 264 12.22 -5.90 -36.29
CA ASN A 264 12.80 -5.47 -35.03
C ASN A 264 12.03 -4.26 -34.46
N SER A 265 11.81 -4.23 -33.13
CA SER A 265 11.19 -3.07 -32.46
C SER A 265 12.08 -1.83 -32.48
N GLN A 266 13.41 -2.02 -32.46
CA GLN A 266 14.44 -1.00 -32.61
C GLN A 266 15.53 -1.52 -33.54
N LEU A 267 16.24 -0.63 -34.26
CA LEU A 267 17.31 -1.02 -35.18
C LEU A 267 18.46 -1.74 -34.47
N ILE A 268 18.85 -1.25 -33.29
CA ILE A 268 19.84 -1.87 -32.43
C ILE A 268 19.09 -2.33 -31.19
N ARG A 269 19.25 -3.61 -30.82
CA ARG A 269 18.74 -4.15 -29.55
C ARG A 269 19.50 -5.42 -29.18
N TYR A 270 19.54 -5.74 -27.89
CA TYR A 270 20.18 -6.95 -27.37
C TYR A 270 19.26 -8.16 -27.42
N ALA A 271 19.85 -9.33 -27.63
CA ALA A 271 19.20 -10.63 -27.58
C ALA A 271 18.83 -11.04 -26.15
N GLY A 272 17.86 -11.95 -26.02
CA GLY A 272 17.41 -12.53 -24.75
C GLY A 272 17.31 -14.04 -24.85
N TYR A 273 18.10 -14.75 -24.05
CA TYR A 273 18.21 -16.22 -24.07
C TYR A 273 17.56 -16.81 -22.82
N PRO A 274 16.49 -17.61 -22.94
CA PRO A 274 15.90 -18.31 -21.82
C PRO A 274 16.83 -19.43 -21.36
N MET A 275 17.16 -19.45 -20.07
CA MET A 275 18.12 -20.38 -19.47
C MET A 275 17.40 -21.58 -18.83
N PRO A 276 18.06 -22.74 -18.66
CA PRO A 276 17.43 -23.95 -18.12
C PRO A 276 16.88 -23.82 -16.69
N ASP A 277 17.38 -22.88 -15.91
CA ASP A 277 16.94 -22.57 -14.54
C ASP A 277 15.71 -21.63 -14.49
N GLY A 278 15.21 -21.18 -15.64
CA GLY A 278 14.12 -20.22 -15.76
C GLY A 278 14.54 -18.76 -15.72
N SER A 279 15.84 -18.46 -15.61
CA SER A 279 16.37 -17.10 -15.78
C SER A 279 16.45 -16.72 -17.27
N VAL A 280 16.79 -15.46 -17.57
CA VAL A 280 17.07 -14.98 -18.93
C VAL A 280 18.43 -14.30 -18.95
N LEU A 281 19.30 -14.74 -19.86
CA LEU A 281 20.57 -14.09 -20.16
C LEU A 281 20.36 -13.08 -21.30
N GLY A 282 20.61 -11.80 -21.05
CA GLY A 282 20.40 -10.71 -22.02
C GLY A 282 19.17 -9.86 -21.71
N ASP A 283 18.46 -9.37 -22.74
CA ASP A 283 17.24 -8.55 -22.61
C ASP A 283 15.97 -9.44 -22.58
N PRO A 284 15.26 -9.56 -21.45
CA PRO A 284 14.02 -10.36 -21.39
C PRO A 284 12.91 -9.88 -22.34
N ALA A 285 12.92 -8.62 -22.76
CA ALA A 285 11.93 -8.09 -23.69
C ALA A 285 12.09 -8.61 -25.13
N THR A 286 13.20 -9.28 -25.47
CA THR A 286 13.46 -9.77 -26.83
C THR A 286 13.47 -11.30 -26.96
N VAL A 287 13.10 -12.06 -25.92
CA VAL A 287 13.15 -13.54 -25.94
C VAL A 287 12.37 -14.16 -27.12
N GLU A 288 11.13 -13.73 -27.37
CA GLU A 288 10.31 -14.22 -28.51
C GLU A 288 11.01 -13.94 -29.85
N PHE A 289 11.53 -12.73 -30.03
CA PHE A 289 12.17 -12.28 -31.26
C PHE A 289 13.58 -12.86 -31.46
N THR A 290 14.29 -13.13 -30.37
CA THR A 290 15.60 -13.80 -30.38
C THR A 290 15.45 -15.23 -30.90
N GLN A 291 14.46 -15.97 -30.37
CA GLN A 291 14.14 -17.31 -30.84
C GLN A 291 13.74 -17.31 -32.33
N LEU A 292 12.96 -16.32 -32.77
CA LEU A 292 12.60 -16.13 -34.17
C LEU A 292 13.84 -15.92 -35.07
N CYS A 293 14.79 -15.08 -34.66
CA CYS A 293 16.05 -14.88 -35.40
C CYS A 293 16.84 -16.19 -35.54
N ILE A 294 16.92 -16.98 -34.46
CA ILE A 294 17.61 -18.29 -34.46
C ILE A 294 16.92 -19.28 -35.41
N GLU A 295 15.59 -19.33 -35.41
CA GLU A 295 14.82 -20.21 -36.31
C GLU A 295 14.92 -19.82 -37.79
N LEU A 296 15.20 -18.54 -38.07
CA LEU A 296 15.54 -18.01 -39.40
C LEU A 296 17.02 -18.17 -39.78
N GLY A 297 17.83 -18.83 -38.95
CA GLY A 297 19.22 -19.20 -39.25
C GLY A 297 20.31 -18.33 -38.63
N TRP A 298 19.94 -17.34 -37.79
CA TRP A 298 20.94 -16.57 -37.03
C TRP A 298 21.67 -17.46 -36.01
N LYS A 299 22.98 -17.24 -35.85
CA LYS A 299 23.83 -18.00 -34.92
C LYS A 299 24.14 -17.15 -33.67
N PRO A 300 23.49 -17.43 -32.52
CA PRO A 300 23.70 -16.65 -31.31
C PRO A 300 25.08 -16.91 -30.70
N LYS A 301 25.65 -15.90 -30.02
CA LYS A 301 26.93 -16.03 -29.30
C LYS A 301 26.73 -16.32 -27.80
N TYR A 302 25.48 -16.21 -27.33
CA TYR A 302 25.06 -16.38 -25.93
C TYR A 302 25.71 -15.37 -24.97
N GLY A 303 26.00 -14.16 -25.46
CA GLY A 303 26.45 -13.02 -24.67
C GLY A 303 25.29 -12.19 -24.11
N ARG A 304 25.48 -11.62 -22.91
CA ARG A 304 24.50 -10.74 -22.22
C ARG A 304 24.13 -9.46 -23.01
N PHE A 305 24.96 -9.08 -23.98
CA PHE A 305 24.81 -7.89 -24.80
C PHE A 305 25.06 -8.21 -26.29
N ASP A 306 24.66 -9.41 -26.72
CA ASP A 306 24.66 -9.78 -28.14
C ASP A 306 23.65 -8.92 -28.91
N VAL A 307 24.13 -8.21 -29.92
CA VAL A 307 23.27 -7.39 -30.79
C VAL A 307 22.50 -8.31 -31.73
N LEU A 308 21.18 -8.16 -31.76
CA LEU A 308 20.29 -8.89 -32.67
C LEU A 308 20.53 -8.46 -34.12
N PRO A 309 20.39 -9.39 -35.10
CA PRO A 309 20.40 -9.03 -36.50
C PRO A 309 19.11 -8.27 -36.87
N LEU A 310 19.16 -7.54 -37.97
CA LEU A 310 17.97 -6.97 -38.60
C LEU A 310 17.23 -8.04 -39.40
N VAL A 311 15.94 -8.15 -39.16
CA VAL A 311 15.03 -9.00 -39.93
C VAL A 311 14.15 -8.08 -40.79
N LEU A 312 14.40 -8.07 -42.09
CA LEU A 312 13.87 -7.08 -43.04
C LEU A 312 13.01 -7.74 -44.11
N GLN A 313 11.84 -7.17 -44.34
CA GLN A 313 10.88 -7.58 -45.36
C GLN A 313 10.65 -6.41 -46.32
N ALA A 314 10.87 -6.66 -47.62
CA ALA A 314 10.64 -5.69 -48.69
C ALA A 314 9.52 -6.19 -49.62
N ASN A 315 8.61 -5.30 -50.01
CA ASN A 315 7.55 -5.57 -50.99
C ASN A 315 6.81 -6.91 -50.76
N GLY A 316 6.45 -7.19 -49.50
CA GLY A 316 5.74 -8.42 -49.11
C GLY A 316 6.56 -9.72 -49.13
N GLN A 317 7.79 -9.72 -49.61
CA GLN A 317 8.62 -10.94 -49.72
C GLN A 317 8.99 -11.52 -48.34
N ASP A 318 9.38 -12.80 -48.31
CA ASP A 318 9.83 -13.45 -47.08
C ASP A 318 11.08 -12.77 -46.49
N PRO A 319 11.14 -12.56 -45.17
CA PRO A 319 12.14 -11.72 -44.54
C PRO A 319 13.56 -12.28 -44.67
N GLU A 320 14.50 -11.37 -44.89
CA GLU A 320 15.93 -11.64 -44.92
C GLU A 320 16.61 -11.18 -43.63
N ILE A 321 17.70 -11.86 -43.23
CA ILE A 321 18.47 -11.58 -42.02
C ILE A 321 19.79 -10.91 -42.38
N PHE A 322 20.09 -9.78 -41.73
CA PHE A 322 21.33 -9.04 -41.89
C PHE A 322 21.96 -8.74 -40.53
N GLU A 323 23.21 -9.17 -40.30
CA GLU A 323 23.96 -8.74 -39.11
C GLU A 323 24.46 -7.31 -39.31
N LEU A 324 24.27 -6.45 -38.30
CA LEU A 324 24.79 -5.09 -38.31
C LEU A 324 26.33 -5.10 -38.22
N PRO A 325 27.05 -4.33 -39.05
CA PRO A 325 28.50 -4.19 -38.92
C PRO A 325 28.87 -3.63 -37.53
N PRO A 326 29.75 -4.29 -36.75
CA PRO A 326 30.06 -3.85 -35.39
C PRO A 326 30.55 -2.40 -35.30
N GLU A 327 31.24 -1.92 -36.33
CA GLU A 327 31.80 -0.57 -36.43
C GLU A 327 30.75 0.55 -36.50
N ILE A 328 29.49 0.25 -36.86
CA ILE A 328 28.40 1.24 -36.83
C ILE A 328 27.58 1.18 -35.53
N VAL A 329 27.84 0.22 -34.65
CA VAL A 329 27.09 0.00 -33.40
C VAL A 329 27.88 0.52 -32.20
N LEU A 330 27.80 1.83 -31.96
CA LEU A 330 28.41 2.47 -30.78
C LEU A 330 27.74 1.98 -29.49
N GLN A 331 28.51 1.33 -28.62
CA GLN A 331 28.09 0.86 -27.29
C GLN A 331 28.89 1.55 -26.20
N VAL A 332 28.18 2.09 -25.21
CA VAL A 332 28.72 2.75 -24.02
C VAL A 332 28.79 1.72 -22.88
N PRO A 333 29.99 1.21 -22.50
CA PRO A 333 30.15 0.49 -21.23
C PRO A 333 29.85 1.40 -20.04
N MET A 334 29.27 0.84 -18.99
CA MET A 334 28.84 1.58 -17.80
C MET A 334 29.88 1.54 -16.69
N GLU A 335 30.15 2.70 -16.12
CA GLU A 335 31.00 2.93 -14.97
C GLU A 335 30.37 4.00 -14.06
N HIS A 336 30.78 4.03 -12.79
CA HIS A 336 30.24 4.98 -11.81
C HIS A 336 31.35 5.88 -11.27
N PRO A 337 31.15 7.22 -11.18
CA PRO A 337 32.20 8.16 -10.78
C PRO A 337 32.71 7.97 -9.34
N LYS A 338 31.96 7.25 -8.51
CA LYS A 338 32.26 6.98 -7.09
C LYS A 338 32.48 5.51 -6.75
N TYR A 339 31.98 4.58 -7.57
CA TYR A 339 31.97 3.15 -7.25
C TYR A 339 32.74 2.39 -8.32
N GLU A 340 34.04 2.18 -8.11
CA GLU A 340 34.90 1.51 -9.10
C GLU A 340 34.41 0.11 -9.47
N TRP A 341 33.78 -0.61 -8.53
CA TRP A 341 33.23 -1.95 -8.75
C TRP A 341 32.05 -2.00 -9.73
N PHE A 342 31.49 -0.83 -10.12
CA PHE A 342 30.35 -0.79 -11.04
C PHE A 342 30.71 -1.33 -12.44
N LYS A 343 31.98 -1.14 -12.86
CA LYS A 343 32.52 -1.72 -14.11
C LYS A 343 32.44 -3.26 -14.11
N ASP A 344 32.55 -3.88 -12.93
CA ASP A 344 32.52 -5.33 -12.73
C ASP A 344 31.09 -5.91 -12.83
N LEU A 345 30.08 -5.07 -13.09
CA LEU A 345 28.74 -5.50 -13.51
C LEU A 345 28.66 -5.73 -15.03
N GLU A 346 29.69 -5.32 -15.77
CA GLU A 346 29.85 -5.41 -17.23
C GLU A 346 28.70 -4.84 -18.07
N LEU A 347 27.88 -3.99 -17.46
CA LEU A 347 26.74 -3.34 -18.11
C LEU A 347 27.21 -2.44 -19.25
N ARG A 348 26.45 -2.44 -20.33
CA ARG A 348 26.65 -1.54 -21.48
C ARG A 348 25.32 -1.26 -22.15
N TRP A 349 25.25 -0.18 -22.92
CA TRP A 349 24.07 0.15 -23.71
C TRP A 349 24.46 0.78 -25.05
N TYR A 350 23.65 0.56 -26.08
CA TYR A 350 23.89 1.17 -27.40
C TYR A 350 23.48 2.65 -27.39
N ALA A 351 24.22 3.47 -28.14
CA ALA A 351 24.06 4.92 -28.10
C ALA A 351 22.76 5.44 -28.77
N LEU A 352 22.22 4.70 -29.74
CA LEU A 352 21.20 5.19 -30.67
C LEU A 352 19.81 4.56 -30.43
N PRO A 353 18.83 5.28 -29.86
CA PRO A 353 17.46 4.79 -29.65
C PRO A 353 16.62 4.87 -30.93
N ALA A 354 16.98 4.11 -31.96
CA ALA A 354 16.25 4.09 -33.22
C ALA A 354 15.08 3.09 -33.19
N VAL A 355 13.85 3.57 -33.01
CA VAL A 355 12.62 2.77 -33.07
C VAL A 355 12.28 2.44 -34.52
N ALA A 356 11.97 1.18 -34.83
CA ALA A 356 11.86 0.71 -36.21
C ALA A 356 10.49 0.13 -36.62
N SER A 357 9.70 -0.37 -35.67
CA SER A 357 8.42 -1.04 -35.95
C SER A 357 7.17 -0.14 -35.98
N MET A 358 7.34 1.18 -36.14
CA MET A 358 6.23 2.16 -36.19
C MET A 358 5.77 2.47 -37.62
N LEU A 359 4.46 2.75 -37.75
CA LEU A 359 3.77 3.14 -38.98
C LEU A 359 3.52 4.64 -38.99
N LEU A 360 3.97 5.34 -40.03
CA LEU A 360 3.60 6.74 -40.27
C LEU A 360 2.30 6.78 -41.08
N GLU A 361 1.26 7.44 -40.57
CA GLU A 361 0.08 7.79 -41.36
C GLU A 361 0.10 9.28 -41.71
N ALA A 362 -0.05 9.59 -42.99
CA ALA A 362 -0.14 10.95 -43.50
C ALA A 362 -1.09 11.03 -44.70
N GLY A 363 -2.14 11.86 -44.58
CA GLY A 363 -3.08 12.10 -45.69
C GLY A 363 -3.80 10.84 -46.18
N GLY A 364 -4.04 9.88 -45.29
CA GLY A 364 -4.64 8.57 -45.60
C GLY A 364 -3.65 7.51 -46.12
N LEU A 365 -2.40 7.87 -46.44
CA LEU A 365 -1.34 6.93 -46.80
C LEU A 365 -0.68 6.35 -45.54
N GLU A 366 -0.30 5.07 -45.59
CA GLU A 366 0.36 4.36 -44.48
C GLU A 366 1.77 3.90 -44.91
N PHE A 367 2.81 4.31 -44.18
CA PHE A 367 4.20 3.89 -44.42
C PHE A 367 4.63 2.96 -43.27
N THR A 368 4.85 1.68 -43.59
CA THR A 368 4.91 0.57 -42.62
C THR A 368 6.31 0.24 -42.11
N ALA A 369 7.35 0.83 -42.72
CA ALA A 369 8.72 0.87 -42.20
C ALA A 369 9.22 2.33 -42.19
N CYS A 370 9.35 2.88 -40.99
CA CYS A 370 9.75 4.27 -40.75
C CYS A 370 10.75 4.37 -39.58
N PRO A 371 11.94 3.75 -39.64
CA PRO A 371 12.91 3.82 -38.54
C PRO A 371 13.30 5.27 -38.22
N PHE A 372 13.15 5.63 -36.95
CA PHE A 372 13.25 6.98 -36.40
C PHE A 372 14.05 6.98 -35.10
N ASN A 373 14.92 7.99 -34.90
CA ASN A 373 15.65 8.15 -33.64
C ASN A 373 15.52 9.58 -33.04
N GLY A 374 15.48 9.59 -31.71
CA GLY A 374 15.91 10.73 -30.90
C GLY A 374 17.26 10.44 -30.25
N TRP A 375 17.45 10.93 -29.03
CA TRP A 375 18.49 10.51 -28.09
C TRP A 375 17.85 10.07 -26.77
N TYR A 376 18.63 9.42 -25.90
CA TYR A 376 18.11 8.88 -24.64
C TYR A 376 17.84 9.97 -23.59
N MET A 377 16.75 9.80 -22.85
CA MET A 377 16.64 10.32 -21.48
C MET A 377 17.25 9.27 -20.55
N GLY A 378 18.11 9.69 -19.61
CA GLY A 378 18.92 8.77 -18.78
C GLY A 378 18.11 7.69 -18.07
N THR A 379 16.89 8.03 -17.62
CA THR A 379 16.00 7.13 -16.90
C THR A 379 15.40 6.01 -17.75
N GLU A 380 15.39 6.11 -19.09
CA GLU A 380 14.98 4.99 -19.93
C GLU A 380 15.97 3.82 -19.75
N ILE A 381 17.27 4.10 -19.87
CA ILE A 381 18.33 3.09 -19.65
C ILE A 381 18.44 2.75 -18.16
N GLY A 382 18.64 3.76 -17.31
CA GLY A 382 18.96 3.57 -15.90
C GLY A 382 17.84 2.95 -15.07
N VAL A 383 16.58 3.26 -15.40
CA VAL A 383 15.40 2.78 -14.65
C VAL A 383 14.70 1.66 -15.43
N ARG A 384 14.18 1.96 -16.62
CA ARG A 384 13.28 1.05 -17.37
C ARG A 384 13.98 -0.12 -18.05
N ASP A 385 15.24 0.03 -18.47
CA ASP A 385 16.02 -1.08 -19.04
C ASP A 385 16.78 -1.84 -17.93
N PHE A 386 17.53 -1.14 -17.06
CA PHE A 386 18.38 -1.79 -16.06
C PHE A 386 17.70 -2.22 -14.76
N CYS A 387 16.76 -1.43 -14.21
CA CYS A 387 16.22 -1.68 -12.86
C CYS A 387 14.87 -2.41 -12.83
N ASP A 388 14.05 -2.26 -13.86
CA ASP A 388 12.74 -2.89 -13.96
C ASP A 388 12.83 -4.43 -13.78
N ALA A 389 11.93 -4.98 -12.95
CA ALA A 389 11.97 -6.39 -12.55
C ALA A 389 11.71 -7.36 -13.72
N GLN A 390 11.00 -6.90 -14.75
CA GLN A 390 10.73 -7.61 -16.01
C GLN A 390 11.81 -7.38 -17.09
N ARG A 391 12.92 -6.71 -16.75
CA ARG A 391 14.08 -6.46 -17.62
C ARG A 391 15.35 -6.93 -16.91
N TYR A 392 16.45 -6.18 -16.94
CA TYR A 392 17.74 -6.64 -16.40
C TYR A 392 17.77 -6.73 -14.86
N ASN A 393 16.82 -6.11 -14.14
CA ASN A 393 16.60 -6.25 -12.69
C ASN A 393 17.87 -6.11 -11.81
N VAL A 394 18.82 -5.25 -12.19
CA VAL A 394 20.14 -5.16 -11.52
C VAL A 394 20.08 -4.48 -10.14
N LEU A 395 18.94 -3.87 -9.82
CA LEU A 395 18.73 -3.00 -8.66
C LEU A 395 19.14 -3.66 -7.34
N LYS A 396 18.81 -4.93 -7.13
CA LYS A 396 19.14 -5.67 -5.90
C LYS A 396 20.64 -5.96 -5.76
N GLU A 397 21.33 -6.24 -6.86
CA GLU A 397 22.77 -6.48 -6.87
C GLU A 397 23.55 -5.20 -6.61
N VAL A 398 23.17 -4.10 -7.28
CA VAL A 398 23.74 -2.77 -7.03
C VAL A 398 23.51 -2.34 -5.58
N GLY A 399 22.29 -2.51 -5.05
CA GLY A 399 21.99 -2.20 -3.65
C GLY A 399 22.86 -2.98 -2.66
N ARG A 400 23.15 -4.26 -2.94
CA ARG A 400 24.08 -5.07 -2.12
C ARG A 400 25.52 -4.56 -2.20
N ARG A 401 26.04 -4.29 -3.40
CA ARG A 401 27.42 -3.77 -3.60
C ARG A 401 27.62 -2.36 -3.04
N MET A 402 26.55 -1.57 -2.95
CA MET A 402 26.52 -0.28 -2.24
C MET A 402 26.45 -0.43 -0.70
N GLY A 403 26.35 -1.65 -0.16
CA GLY A 403 26.21 -1.89 1.28
C GLY A 403 24.83 -1.53 1.85
N LEU A 404 23.77 -1.52 1.03
CA LEU A 404 22.40 -1.19 1.46
C LEU A 404 21.66 -2.42 2.00
N GLU A 405 20.74 -2.20 2.94
CA GLU A 405 19.90 -3.27 3.51
C GLU A 405 18.78 -3.69 2.56
N THR A 406 19.10 -4.51 1.54
CA THR A 406 18.15 -4.89 0.47
C THR A 406 16.93 -5.72 0.91
N ASN A 407 16.86 -6.11 2.19
CA ASN A 407 15.78 -6.93 2.74
C ASN A 407 14.74 -6.10 3.51
N LYS A 408 14.98 -4.80 3.75
CA LYS A 408 14.07 -3.90 4.48
C LYS A 408 13.67 -2.75 3.56
N LEU A 409 12.43 -2.75 3.05
CA LEU A 409 11.97 -1.71 2.11
C LEU A 409 12.03 -0.29 2.68
N SER A 410 11.79 -0.13 3.99
CA SER A 410 11.89 1.17 4.68
C SER A 410 13.32 1.71 4.83
N SER A 411 14.36 1.00 4.36
CA SER A 411 15.72 1.57 4.23
C SER A 411 15.90 2.44 2.97
N LEU A 412 14.87 2.52 2.10
CA LEU A 412 14.90 3.22 0.81
C LEU A 412 16.05 2.73 -0.10
N TRP A 413 16.46 1.47 0.04
CA TRP A 413 17.59 0.93 -0.71
C TRP A 413 17.35 0.91 -2.22
N LYS A 414 16.09 0.74 -2.65
CA LYS A 414 15.70 0.79 -4.07
C LYS A 414 15.90 2.18 -4.63
N ASP A 415 15.44 3.19 -3.91
CA ASP A 415 15.49 4.60 -4.26
C ASP A 415 16.95 5.08 -4.33
N ARG A 416 17.78 4.66 -3.37
CA ARG A 416 19.22 4.94 -3.38
C ARG A 416 19.94 4.24 -4.52
N ALA A 417 19.67 2.95 -4.77
CA ALA A 417 20.32 2.19 -5.83
C ALA A 417 19.91 2.68 -7.23
N VAL A 418 18.63 3.01 -7.47
CA VAL A 418 18.16 3.45 -8.79
C VAL A 418 18.75 4.81 -9.18
N VAL A 419 18.90 5.73 -8.20
CA VAL A 419 19.60 7.02 -8.41
C VAL A 419 21.03 6.79 -8.85
N GLU A 420 21.79 5.94 -8.16
CA GLU A 420 23.22 5.75 -8.47
C GLU A 420 23.45 4.93 -9.76
N ILE A 421 22.51 4.05 -10.15
CA ILE A 421 22.50 3.43 -11.49
C ILE A 421 22.27 4.50 -12.57
N ASN A 422 21.33 5.42 -12.36
CA ASN A 422 21.08 6.50 -13.31
C ASN A 422 22.27 7.50 -13.37
N VAL A 423 22.99 7.70 -12.27
CA VAL A 423 24.28 8.44 -12.25
C VAL A 423 25.34 7.72 -13.08
N ALA A 424 25.49 6.40 -12.96
CA ALA A 424 26.41 5.62 -13.80
C ALA A 424 26.11 5.81 -15.30
N VAL A 425 24.84 5.71 -15.70
CA VAL A 425 24.41 5.91 -17.08
C VAL A 425 24.78 7.31 -17.59
N LEU A 426 24.39 8.37 -16.88
CA LEU A 426 24.67 9.74 -17.30
C LEU A 426 26.18 10.01 -17.37
N HIS A 427 26.94 9.56 -16.36
CA HIS A 427 28.39 9.70 -16.31
C HIS A 427 29.09 9.00 -17.48
N SER A 428 28.70 7.75 -17.77
CA SER A 428 29.33 6.92 -18.81
C SER A 428 29.12 7.49 -20.21
N PHE A 429 27.89 7.95 -20.50
CA PHE A 429 27.57 8.62 -21.76
C PHE A 429 28.33 9.94 -21.91
N GLN A 430 28.36 10.78 -20.86
CA GLN A 430 29.10 12.05 -20.85
C GLN A 430 30.60 11.83 -21.07
N LYS A 431 31.22 10.88 -20.34
CA LYS A 431 32.64 10.55 -20.46
C LYS A 431 33.03 10.09 -21.87
N GLN A 432 32.13 9.43 -22.58
CA GLN A 432 32.33 8.97 -23.96
C GLN A 432 31.83 9.97 -25.02
N ASN A 433 31.45 11.20 -24.61
CA ASN A 433 30.92 12.26 -25.48
C ASN A 433 29.67 11.85 -26.29
N VAL A 434 28.82 10.99 -25.70
CA VAL A 434 27.57 10.54 -26.31
C VAL A 434 26.38 11.36 -25.79
N THR A 435 25.57 11.89 -26.71
CA THR A 435 24.40 12.72 -26.39
C THR A 435 23.37 11.95 -25.56
N ILE A 436 23.17 12.40 -24.33
CA ILE A 436 22.12 11.94 -23.41
C ILE A 436 21.55 13.15 -22.67
N MET A 437 20.30 13.06 -22.20
CA MET A 437 19.66 14.12 -21.43
C MET A 437 19.19 13.58 -20.07
N ASP A 438 19.37 14.36 -19.01
CA ASP A 438 18.75 14.04 -17.72
C ASP A 438 17.24 14.34 -17.74
N HIS A 439 16.51 13.75 -16.80
CA HIS A 439 15.06 13.79 -16.78
C HIS A 439 14.48 15.14 -16.28
N HIS A 440 15.24 15.94 -15.53
CA HIS A 440 14.81 17.29 -15.12
C HIS A 440 14.93 18.25 -16.30
N SER A 441 16.08 18.29 -16.99
CA SER A 441 16.28 19.11 -18.19
C SER A 441 15.31 18.75 -19.31
N ALA A 442 15.03 17.45 -19.50
CA ALA A 442 14.03 16.99 -20.46
C ALA A 442 12.61 17.50 -20.11
N SER A 443 12.25 17.48 -18.83
CA SER A 443 10.95 17.97 -18.33
C SER A 443 10.78 19.48 -18.52
N GLU A 444 11.79 20.28 -18.20
CA GLU A 444 11.77 21.73 -18.46
C GLU A 444 11.67 22.06 -19.95
N SER A 445 12.46 21.36 -20.77
CA SER A 445 12.46 21.49 -22.23
C SER A 445 11.07 21.21 -22.80
N PHE A 446 10.42 20.15 -22.32
CA PHE A 446 9.06 19.80 -22.70
C PHE A 446 8.03 20.87 -22.34
N LEU A 447 8.13 21.51 -21.17
CA LEU A 447 7.22 22.62 -20.83
C LEU A 447 7.44 23.87 -21.69
N LYS A 448 8.69 24.22 -22.00
CA LYS A 448 9.03 25.31 -22.94
C LYS A 448 8.45 25.02 -24.35
N TYR A 449 8.52 23.77 -24.79
CA TYR A 449 7.84 23.29 -26.01
C TYR A 449 6.31 23.40 -25.89
N MET A 450 5.69 22.86 -24.83
CA MET A 450 4.25 22.88 -24.62
C MET A 450 3.67 24.31 -24.60
N GLN A 451 4.32 25.25 -23.90
CA GLN A 451 3.95 26.66 -23.91
C GLN A 451 3.97 27.26 -25.32
N SER A 452 4.99 26.91 -26.12
CA SER A 452 5.12 27.36 -27.50
C SER A 452 4.02 26.78 -28.39
N GLU A 453 3.65 25.51 -28.18
CA GLU A 453 2.57 24.83 -28.91
C GLU A 453 1.18 25.39 -28.56
N TYR A 454 0.91 25.71 -27.29
CA TYR A 454 -0.32 26.41 -26.90
C TYR A 454 -0.42 27.78 -27.56
N ARG A 455 0.68 28.54 -27.65
CA ARG A 455 0.71 29.84 -28.36
C ARG A 455 0.55 29.69 -29.88
N ALA A 456 1.14 28.67 -30.49
CA ALA A 456 1.19 28.52 -31.93
C ALA A 456 -0.05 27.82 -32.53
N ARG A 457 -0.66 26.86 -31.81
CA ARG A 457 -1.77 26.03 -32.31
C ARG A 457 -2.87 25.72 -31.29
N GLY A 458 -2.86 26.33 -30.10
CA GLY A 458 -3.93 26.17 -29.11
C GLY A 458 -4.03 24.79 -28.47
N GLY A 459 -2.96 23.99 -28.46
CA GLY A 459 -2.94 22.70 -27.77
C GLY A 459 -1.67 21.89 -27.95
N CYS A 460 -1.50 20.88 -27.09
CA CYS A 460 -0.31 20.03 -27.05
C CYS A 460 -0.67 18.59 -26.61
N PRO A 461 -0.78 17.62 -27.54
CA PRO A 461 -1.10 16.25 -27.18
C PRO A 461 0.02 15.64 -26.33
N ALA A 462 -0.31 15.03 -25.20
CA ALA A 462 0.68 14.46 -24.29
C ALA A 462 0.10 13.31 -23.44
N ASP A 463 0.86 12.23 -23.31
CA ASP A 463 0.53 11.08 -22.48
C ASP A 463 1.26 11.19 -21.14
N TRP A 464 0.57 11.62 -20.09
CA TRP A 464 1.17 11.90 -18.77
C TRP A 464 1.97 10.70 -18.22
N VAL A 465 1.47 9.46 -18.41
CA VAL A 465 2.12 8.22 -17.95
C VAL A 465 3.47 7.97 -18.63
N TRP A 466 3.68 8.54 -19.81
CA TRP A 466 4.92 8.38 -20.57
C TRP A 466 5.82 9.62 -20.54
N ILE A 467 5.24 10.82 -20.40
CA ILE A 467 5.99 12.08 -20.32
C ILE A 467 6.58 12.31 -18.93
N VAL A 468 5.91 11.86 -17.86
CA VAL A 468 6.47 11.93 -16.51
C VAL A 468 7.60 10.89 -16.34
N PRO A 469 8.81 11.30 -15.92
CA PRO A 469 9.91 10.36 -15.70
C PRO A 469 9.62 9.34 -14.59
N PRO A 470 10.09 8.08 -14.72
CA PRO A 470 9.84 7.02 -13.75
C PRO A 470 10.63 7.17 -12.44
N MET A 471 11.59 8.09 -12.39
CA MET A 471 12.35 8.45 -11.19
C MET A 471 12.13 9.94 -10.91
N SER A 472 12.00 10.29 -9.63
CA SER A 472 11.82 11.68 -9.17
C SER A 472 10.64 12.44 -9.79
N GLY A 473 9.63 11.74 -10.32
CA GLY A 473 8.54 12.34 -11.08
C GLY A 473 7.88 13.54 -10.39
N SER A 474 7.53 13.42 -9.10
CA SER A 474 6.85 14.47 -8.31
C SER A 474 7.69 15.71 -7.99
N ILE A 475 8.95 15.77 -8.42
CA ILE A 475 9.81 16.97 -8.38
C ILE A 475 10.25 17.41 -9.78
N THR A 476 9.55 16.94 -10.82
CA THR A 476 9.66 17.44 -12.20
C THR A 476 8.43 18.28 -12.54
N PRO A 477 8.58 19.42 -13.24
CA PRO A 477 7.46 20.34 -13.45
C PRO A 477 6.41 19.77 -14.43
N VAL A 478 6.73 18.70 -15.16
CA VAL A 478 5.76 17.95 -15.99
C VAL A 478 4.77 17.12 -15.17
N PHE A 479 5.12 16.70 -13.96
CA PHE A 479 4.19 15.96 -13.08
C PHE A 479 3.01 16.83 -12.64
N HIS A 480 3.27 18.10 -12.33
CA HIS A 480 2.27 19.08 -11.90
C HIS A 480 1.44 19.67 -13.06
N GLN A 481 1.75 19.32 -14.30
CA GLN A 481 1.05 19.81 -15.49
C GLN A 481 -0.05 18.81 -15.89
N GLU A 482 -1.31 19.24 -15.85
CA GLU A 482 -2.41 18.49 -16.48
C GLU A 482 -2.18 18.38 -18.00
N MET A 483 -2.47 17.21 -18.57
CA MET A 483 -2.19 16.87 -19.98
C MET A 483 -3.37 16.11 -20.60
N LEU A 484 -3.57 16.28 -21.90
CA LEU A 484 -4.61 15.58 -22.66
C LEU A 484 -3.98 14.63 -23.68
N ASN A 485 -4.42 13.37 -23.66
CA ASN A 485 -3.93 12.33 -24.55
C ASN A 485 -4.91 12.12 -25.72
N TYR A 486 -4.54 12.64 -26.89
CA TYR A 486 -5.35 12.59 -28.12
C TYR A 486 -4.46 12.48 -29.36
N VAL A 487 -5.03 11.99 -30.46
CA VAL A 487 -4.32 11.69 -31.71
C VAL A 487 -4.66 12.73 -32.77
N LEU A 488 -3.63 13.37 -33.32
CA LEU A 488 -3.69 14.27 -34.47
C LEU A 488 -2.99 13.60 -35.66
N THR A 489 -3.47 13.82 -36.88
CA THR A 489 -2.77 13.41 -38.12
C THR A 489 -1.89 14.55 -38.67
N PRO A 490 -0.76 14.27 -39.35
CA PRO A 490 -0.05 12.98 -39.45
C PRO A 490 0.39 12.39 -38.09
N PHE A 491 0.58 11.07 -38.01
CA PHE A 491 0.85 10.37 -36.75
C PHE A 491 1.75 9.13 -36.90
N TYR A 492 2.41 8.73 -35.81
CA TYR A 492 3.13 7.45 -35.69
C TYR A 492 2.37 6.44 -34.84
N TYR A 493 1.85 5.38 -35.46
CA TYR A 493 1.18 4.27 -34.77
C TYR A 493 2.17 3.13 -34.50
N TYR A 494 1.94 2.39 -33.42
CA TYR A 494 2.51 1.05 -33.27
C TYR A 494 1.81 0.08 -34.22
N GLN A 495 2.48 -1.01 -34.58
CA GLN A 495 1.94 -2.07 -35.42
C GLN A 495 1.88 -3.39 -34.66
N VAL A 496 1.02 -4.30 -35.12
CA VAL A 496 1.12 -5.72 -34.75
C VAL A 496 2.46 -6.27 -35.27
N ASP A 497 3.13 -7.09 -34.46
CA ASP A 497 4.40 -7.73 -34.80
C ASP A 497 4.34 -8.45 -36.16
N ALA A 498 5.29 -8.17 -37.05
CA ALA A 498 5.22 -8.61 -38.44
C ALA A 498 5.14 -10.14 -38.60
N TRP A 499 5.87 -10.90 -37.78
CA TRP A 499 5.84 -12.37 -37.79
C TRP A 499 4.49 -12.98 -37.41
N LYS A 500 3.59 -12.21 -36.78
CA LYS A 500 2.23 -12.66 -36.41
C LYS A 500 1.24 -12.49 -37.57
N THR A 501 1.57 -11.70 -38.59
CA THR A 501 0.70 -11.41 -39.74
C THR A 501 1.31 -11.78 -41.11
N HIS A 502 2.61 -12.08 -41.18
CA HIS A 502 3.29 -12.43 -42.43
C HIS A 502 2.78 -13.73 -43.06
N VAL A 503 2.57 -13.71 -44.38
CA VAL A 503 2.23 -14.87 -45.20
C VAL A 503 3.49 -15.35 -45.91
N TRP A 504 3.91 -16.59 -45.60
CA TRP A 504 5.16 -17.17 -46.10
C TRP A 504 5.00 -17.65 -47.55
N HIS A 505 5.94 -17.26 -48.41
CA HIS A 505 6.03 -17.75 -49.78
C HIS A 505 6.79 -19.08 -49.84
N ASP A 506 7.88 -19.18 -49.07
CA ASP A 506 8.66 -20.39 -48.86
C ASP A 506 8.33 -20.98 -47.47
N GLU A 507 7.40 -21.93 -47.46
CA GLU A 507 7.02 -22.70 -46.26
C GLU A 507 8.19 -23.49 -45.64
N THR A 508 9.35 -23.64 -46.31
CA THR A 508 10.57 -24.23 -45.71
C THR A 508 11.37 -23.23 -44.88
N ARG A 509 11.34 -21.94 -45.25
CA ARG A 509 11.94 -20.83 -44.48
C ARG A 509 11.08 -20.38 -43.32
N ARG A 510 9.78 -20.72 -43.34
CA ARG A 510 8.86 -20.43 -42.24
C ARG A 510 9.40 -20.99 -40.92
N PRO A 511 9.66 -20.13 -39.91
CA PRO A 511 10.00 -20.54 -38.56
C PRO A 511 9.00 -21.58 -38.11
N ARG A 512 9.50 -22.76 -37.70
CA ARG A 512 8.63 -23.88 -37.35
C ARG A 512 7.65 -23.37 -36.32
N LYS A 513 6.37 -23.33 -36.70
CA LYS A 513 5.31 -22.83 -35.84
C LYS A 513 5.24 -23.73 -34.59
N LYS A 514 6.04 -23.38 -33.58
CA LYS A 514 5.66 -23.49 -32.17
C LYS A 514 4.51 -22.50 -31.98
N GLU A 515 3.38 -22.82 -32.64
CA GLU A 515 2.18 -23.03 -31.87
C GLU A 515 2.55 -23.95 -30.71
N ILE A 516 3.00 -23.31 -29.63
CA ILE A 516 2.59 -23.70 -28.31
C ILE A 516 1.06 -23.57 -28.36
N LYS A 517 0.40 -24.57 -28.97
CA LYS A 517 -1.04 -24.65 -29.21
C LYS A 517 -1.73 -24.24 -27.92
N PHE A 518 -2.98 -23.78 -27.89
CA PHE A 518 -3.61 -23.67 -26.57
C PHE A 518 -3.62 -25.02 -25.82
N SER A 519 -3.48 -26.16 -26.54
CA SER A 519 -3.21 -27.50 -26.02
C SER A 519 -1.73 -27.96 -25.96
N ILE A 520 -0.74 -27.09 -26.17
CA ILE A 520 0.69 -27.29 -25.83
C ILE A 520 1.14 -26.21 -24.86
N LEU A 521 0.63 -24.98 -24.93
CA LEU A 521 0.78 -23.99 -23.87
C LEU A 521 -0.09 -24.40 -22.70
N ALA A 522 -1.35 -24.83 -22.87
CA ALA A 522 -2.07 -25.64 -21.88
C ALA A 522 -1.93 -27.16 -22.13
N LYS A 523 -0.73 -27.60 -22.56
CA LYS A 523 -0.11 -28.84 -22.04
C LYS A 523 1.25 -28.58 -21.39
N ALA A 524 1.83 -27.39 -21.42
CA ALA A 524 3.02 -27.00 -20.66
C ALA A 524 2.55 -26.32 -19.37
N VAL A 525 1.73 -25.28 -19.45
CA VAL A 525 0.77 -24.88 -18.42
C VAL A 525 -0.24 -26.02 -18.08
N LEU A 526 -0.24 -27.20 -18.74
CA LEU A 526 -0.80 -28.45 -18.17
C LEU A 526 0.19 -29.67 -18.06
N PHE A 527 1.50 -29.41 -18.01
CA PHE A 527 2.60 -30.32 -17.64
C PHE A 527 3.68 -29.53 -16.84
N ALA A 528 3.24 -28.43 -16.25
CA ALA A 528 3.88 -27.52 -15.33
C ALA A 528 2.79 -26.81 -14.50
N SER A 529 1.64 -26.39 -15.09
CA SER A 529 0.37 -26.19 -14.31
C SER A 529 -0.58 -27.40 -14.34
N SER A 530 -0.15 -28.54 -14.90
CA SER A 530 -0.73 -29.86 -14.55
C SER A 530 0.29 -30.99 -14.47
N LEU A 531 1.58 -30.65 -14.40
CA LEU A 531 2.39 -31.20 -13.32
C LEU A 531 2.07 -30.48 -12.01
N MET A 532 1.97 -29.13 -11.96
CA MET A 532 1.46 -28.50 -10.73
C MET A 532 -0.01 -28.85 -10.44
N ARG A 533 -1.05 -28.63 -11.27
CA ARG A 533 -2.38 -29.22 -10.97
C ARG A 533 -2.36 -30.76 -10.88
N GLY A 534 -1.46 -31.47 -11.57
CA GLY A 534 -1.28 -32.91 -11.37
C GLY A 534 -0.79 -33.28 -9.96
N ALA A 535 -0.05 -32.36 -9.33
CA ALA A 535 0.51 -32.47 -7.98
C ALA A 535 -0.13 -31.49 -6.97
N VAL A 536 -1.19 -30.76 -7.34
CA VAL A 536 -1.82 -29.65 -6.57
C VAL A 536 -3.35 -29.64 -6.68
N ALA A 537 -3.94 -30.09 -7.79
CA ALA A 537 -5.36 -30.47 -7.83
C ALA A 537 -5.60 -31.94 -7.38
N THR A 538 -4.52 -32.69 -7.15
CA THR A 538 -4.52 -33.94 -6.35
C THR A 538 -4.29 -33.68 -4.86
N ARG A 539 -3.74 -32.52 -4.47
CA ARG A 539 -3.72 -32.07 -3.07
C ARG A 539 -5.12 -31.63 -2.64
N ALA A 540 -5.37 -31.62 -1.33
CA ALA A 540 -6.51 -30.90 -0.79
C ALA A 540 -6.39 -29.38 -1.04
N LYS A 541 -7.53 -28.73 -1.27
CA LYS A 541 -7.64 -27.27 -1.25
C LYS A 541 -7.63 -26.79 0.20
N VAL A 542 -6.93 -25.69 0.44
CA VAL A 542 -6.79 -25.07 1.76
C VAL A 542 -7.03 -23.58 1.62
N THR A 543 -7.87 -23.05 2.49
CA THR A 543 -8.24 -21.64 2.49
C THR A 543 -7.83 -21.03 3.81
N VAL A 544 -6.96 -20.03 3.77
CA VAL A 544 -6.56 -19.25 4.94
C VAL A 544 -7.39 -17.97 4.98
N ILE A 545 -8.12 -17.72 6.06
CA ILE A 545 -8.82 -16.46 6.30
C ILE A 545 -8.25 -15.75 7.53
N TYR A 546 -8.20 -14.42 7.49
CA TYR A 546 -7.71 -13.62 8.61
C TYR A 546 -8.56 -12.40 8.94
N ALA A 547 -8.54 -12.02 10.22
CA ALA A 547 -9.05 -10.74 10.70
C ALA A 547 -8.04 -10.11 11.66
N THR A 548 -7.85 -8.80 11.53
CA THR A 548 -6.80 -8.07 12.24
C THR A 548 -7.13 -6.57 12.32
N GLU A 549 -6.77 -5.96 13.45
CA GLU A 549 -6.78 -4.50 13.62
C GLU A 549 -5.39 -3.87 13.36
N THR A 550 -4.32 -4.64 13.57
CA THR A 550 -2.95 -4.12 13.65
C THR A 550 -1.98 -4.78 12.65
N GLY A 551 -2.49 -5.59 11.71
CA GLY A 551 -1.70 -6.28 10.69
C GLY A 551 -0.97 -7.55 11.16
N LYS A 552 -0.99 -7.87 12.46
CA LYS A 552 -0.23 -9.02 12.97
C LYS A 552 -0.85 -10.36 12.56
N SER A 553 -2.17 -10.52 12.65
CA SER A 553 -2.87 -11.75 12.23
C SER A 553 -2.69 -12.00 10.73
N GLU A 554 -2.70 -10.94 9.92
CA GLU A 554 -2.43 -10.97 8.48
C GLU A 554 -0.99 -11.43 8.17
N THR A 555 0.00 -10.91 8.90
CA THR A 555 1.40 -11.34 8.75
C THR A 555 1.54 -12.83 9.05
N LEU A 556 0.93 -13.31 10.15
CA LEU A 556 0.93 -14.73 10.50
C LEU A 556 0.11 -15.59 9.51
N ALA A 557 -0.98 -15.08 8.95
CA ALA A 557 -1.74 -15.77 7.91
C ALA A 557 -0.93 -15.95 6.61
N ASN A 558 -0.15 -14.94 6.20
CA ASN A 558 0.75 -15.04 5.05
C ASN A 558 1.88 -16.06 5.30
N HIS A 559 2.42 -16.09 6.52
CA HIS A 559 3.36 -17.11 6.97
C HIS A 559 2.73 -18.52 6.90
N LEU A 560 1.51 -18.70 7.40
CA LEU A 560 0.76 -19.97 7.34
C LEU A 560 0.48 -20.42 5.89
N CYS A 561 0.09 -19.48 5.02
CA CYS A 561 -0.17 -19.74 3.61
C CYS A 561 1.09 -20.23 2.89
N SER A 562 2.25 -19.63 3.20
CA SER A 562 3.55 -20.04 2.68
C SER A 562 3.92 -21.46 3.13
N LEU A 563 3.73 -21.79 4.41
CA LEU A 563 3.95 -23.13 4.96
C LEU A 563 3.03 -24.18 4.30
N PHE A 564 1.73 -23.91 4.22
CA PHE A 564 0.79 -24.86 3.63
C PHE A 564 0.99 -25.06 2.12
N SER A 565 1.51 -24.05 1.41
CA SER A 565 1.84 -24.17 -0.02
C SER A 565 2.91 -25.23 -0.32
N CYS A 566 3.71 -25.65 0.67
CA CYS A 566 4.64 -26.78 0.54
C CYS A 566 3.92 -28.10 0.19
N ALA A 567 2.72 -28.36 0.76
CA ALA A 567 1.99 -29.64 0.60
C ALA A 567 0.52 -29.53 0.16
N PHE A 568 -0.05 -28.32 0.06
CA PHE A 568 -1.46 -28.08 -0.26
C PHE A 568 -1.68 -27.14 -1.46
N SER A 569 -2.94 -26.96 -1.87
CA SER A 569 -3.36 -25.92 -2.80
C SER A 569 -4.00 -24.77 -2.01
N THR A 570 -3.20 -23.75 -1.71
CA THR A 570 -3.52 -22.70 -0.73
C THR A 570 -4.04 -21.42 -1.39
N LYS A 571 -5.08 -20.79 -0.83
CA LYS A 571 -5.45 -19.38 -1.05
C LYS A 571 -5.51 -18.65 0.30
N ILE A 572 -5.26 -17.34 0.30
CA ILE A 572 -5.44 -16.45 1.46
C ILE A 572 -6.44 -15.35 1.13
N LEU A 573 -7.31 -15.00 2.08
CA LEU A 573 -8.34 -13.96 1.96
C LEU A 573 -8.51 -13.21 3.29
N CYS A 574 -8.87 -11.93 3.23
CA CYS A 574 -9.38 -11.23 4.42
C CYS A 574 -10.82 -11.70 4.73
N MET A 575 -11.25 -11.63 5.99
CA MET A 575 -12.58 -12.12 6.41
C MET A 575 -13.76 -11.31 5.82
N ASP A 576 -13.56 -10.06 5.43
CA ASP A 576 -14.56 -9.21 4.76
C ASP A 576 -14.71 -9.52 3.27
N GLU A 577 -13.65 -9.99 2.62
CA GLU A 577 -13.64 -10.51 1.24
C GLU A 577 -14.19 -11.96 1.15
N TYR A 578 -14.23 -12.70 2.27
CA TYR A 578 -14.66 -14.09 2.27
C TYR A 578 -16.19 -14.23 2.20
N ASN A 579 -16.68 -14.80 1.11
CA ASN A 579 -18.10 -15.12 0.96
C ASN A 579 -18.48 -16.34 1.80
N ILE A 580 -19.35 -16.14 2.81
CA ILE A 580 -19.83 -17.21 3.70
C ILE A 580 -20.48 -18.39 2.94
N CYS A 581 -21.03 -18.18 1.75
CA CYS A 581 -21.60 -19.24 0.91
C CYS A 581 -20.54 -20.24 0.40
N ASP A 582 -19.27 -19.83 0.31
CA ASP A 582 -18.18 -20.71 -0.10
C ASP A 582 -17.83 -21.74 0.98
N LEU A 583 -18.26 -21.52 2.24
CA LEU A 583 -17.99 -22.42 3.37
C LEU A 583 -18.52 -23.85 3.14
N GLU A 584 -19.61 -24.03 2.39
CA GLU A 584 -20.07 -25.39 2.02
C GLU A 584 -19.15 -26.09 1.01
N ASN A 585 -18.30 -25.35 0.29
CA ASN A 585 -17.41 -25.86 -0.77
C ASN A 585 -15.95 -26.02 -0.30
N GLU A 586 -15.61 -25.59 0.92
CA GLU A 586 -14.25 -25.68 1.45
C GLU A 586 -13.86 -27.11 1.85
N THR A 587 -12.58 -27.46 1.68
CA THR A 587 -12.05 -28.78 2.08
C THR A 587 -11.31 -28.68 3.42
N LEU A 588 -10.45 -27.68 3.57
CA LEU A 588 -9.82 -27.28 4.83
C LEU A 588 -9.83 -25.74 4.95
N LEU A 589 -10.42 -25.21 6.02
CA LEU A 589 -10.39 -23.79 6.37
C LEU A 589 -9.41 -23.53 7.53
N LEU A 590 -8.42 -22.69 7.33
CA LEU A 590 -7.50 -22.22 8.37
C LEU A 590 -7.86 -20.79 8.73
N VAL A 591 -7.98 -20.49 10.02
CA VAL A 591 -8.41 -19.19 10.51
C VAL A 591 -7.31 -18.58 11.39
N VAL A 592 -6.87 -17.35 11.09
CA VAL A 592 -5.89 -16.64 11.91
C VAL A 592 -6.46 -15.27 12.29
N THR A 593 -6.88 -15.11 13.54
CA THR A 593 -7.69 -13.94 13.96
C THR A 593 -7.22 -13.35 15.27
N SER A 594 -7.23 -12.02 15.39
CA SER A 594 -7.04 -11.35 16.68
C SER A 594 -8.39 -11.17 17.40
N THR A 595 -8.38 -11.06 18.72
CA THR A 595 -9.54 -10.62 19.52
C THR A 595 -9.34 -9.16 19.93
N PHE A 596 -10.41 -8.34 19.93
CA PHE A 596 -10.33 -6.91 20.23
C PHE A 596 -11.46 -6.44 21.15
N GLY A 597 -11.30 -5.27 21.79
CA GLY A 597 -12.25 -4.76 22.77
C GLY A 597 -12.48 -5.74 23.93
N ASN A 598 -13.75 -6.04 24.23
CA ASN A 598 -14.14 -7.00 25.27
C ASN A 598 -14.56 -8.35 24.67
N GLY A 599 -13.63 -9.05 24.01
CA GLY A 599 -13.87 -10.36 23.40
C GLY A 599 -14.47 -10.31 21.98
N ASP A 600 -14.50 -9.14 21.35
CA ASP A 600 -15.11 -8.91 20.04
C ASP A 600 -14.18 -9.24 18.87
N SER A 601 -14.77 -9.31 17.67
CA SER A 601 -14.03 -9.46 16.42
C SER A 601 -13.38 -8.14 15.99
N PRO A 602 -12.25 -8.19 15.27
CA PRO A 602 -11.74 -7.06 14.49
C PRO A 602 -12.79 -6.58 13.49
N GLY A 603 -12.68 -5.33 13.03
CA GLY A 603 -13.60 -4.70 12.09
C GLY A 603 -13.80 -5.50 10.81
N ASN A 604 -12.71 -5.95 10.19
CA ASN A 604 -12.72 -6.84 9.02
C ASN A 604 -13.25 -8.27 9.31
N GLY A 605 -13.34 -8.67 10.58
CA GLY A 605 -13.96 -9.94 11.00
C GLY A 605 -15.48 -9.86 11.21
N LYS A 606 -16.06 -8.66 11.34
CA LYS A 606 -17.45 -8.46 11.80
C LYS A 606 -18.51 -9.01 10.84
N ALA A 607 -18.38 -8.72 9.54
CA ALA A 607 -19.34 -9.19 8.53
C ALA A 607 -19.40 -10.73 8.46
N LEU A 608 -18.24 -11.39 8.64
CA LEU A 608 -18.15 -12.84 8.70
C LEU A 608 -18.71 -13.40 10.01
N LYS A 609 -18.37 -12.80 11.17
CA LYS A 609 -18.94 -13.15 12.49
C LYS A 609 -20.47 -13.21 12.43
N ASP A 610 -21.10 -12.12 11.99
CA ASP A 610 -22.55 -12.01 11.91
C ASP A 610 -23.17 -13.05 10.96
N SER A 611 -22.50 -13.33 9.84
CA SER A 611 -22.98 -14.29 8.83
C SER A 611 -22.81 -15.74 9.26
N LEU A 612 -21.67 -16.08 9.85
CA LEU A 612 -21.36 -17.40 10.41
C LEU A 612 -22.30 -17.73 11.56
N LEU A 613 -22.57 -16.79 12.48
CA LEU A 613 -23.49 -17.00 13.60
C LEU A 613 -24.93 -17.27 13.16
N ARG A 614 -25.38 -16.67 12.04
CA ARG A 614 -26.72 -16.92 11.44
C ARG A 614 -26.86 -18.29 10.77
N LEU A 615 -25.77 -18.96 10.38
CA LEU A 615 -25.85 -20.31 9.81
C LEU A 615 -26.36 -21.32 10.85
N LYS A 616 -27.18 -22.28 10.39
CA LYS A 616 -27.79 -23.31 11.26
C LYS A 616 -27.10 -24.68 11.16
N LEU A 617 -26.61 -25.06 9.99
CA LEU A 617 -25.97 -26.35 9.71
C LEU A 617 -25.15 -26.25 8.42
N LEU A 618 -24.03 -26.96 8.32
CA LEU A 618 -23.32 -27.20 7.06
C LEU A 618 -23.74 -28.55 6.47
N ARG A 619 -23.98 -28.59 5.15
CA ARG A 619 -24.33 -29.83 4.44
C ARG A 619 -23.13 -30.76 4.23
N ASN A 620 -21.93 -30.19 4.11
CA ASN A 620 -20.69 -30.89 3.83
C ASN A 620 -19.77 -30.89 5.06
N LYS A 621 -19.06 -32.01 5.28
CA LYS A 621 -18.08 -32.13 6.38
C LYS A 621 -16.74 -31.49 5.99
N ILE A 622 -16.62 -30.19 6.23
CA ILE A 622 -15.36 -29.46 6.05
C ILE A 622 -14.39 -29.73 7.21
N ARG A 623 -13.08 -29.66 6.95
CA ARG A 623 -12.05 -29.60 8.00
C ARG A 623 -11.74 -28.15 8.35
N TYR A 624 -11.33 -27.88 9.59
CA TYR A 624 -10.84 -26.53 9.95
C TYR A 624 -9.82 -26.52 11.10
N ALA A 625 -9.06 -25.43 11.20
CA ALA A 625 -8.22 -25.11 12.36
C ALA A 625 -8.23 -23.61 12.63
N VAL A 626 -8.12 -23.20 13.90
CA VAL A 626 -8.14 -21.77 14.31
C VAL A 626 -6.90 -21.44 15.12
N PHE A 627 -6.29 -20.29 14.83
CA PHE A 627 -5.28 -19.63 15.67
C PHE A 627 -5.79 -18.26 16.12
N GLY A 628 -5.89 -18.07 17.44
CA GLY A 628 -6.26 -16.82 18.08
C GLY A 628 -5.03 -16.02 18.53
N LEU A 629 -4.99 -14.73 18.18
CA LEU A 629 -4.11 -13.76 18.80
C LEU A 629 -4.91 -13.01 19.87
N GLY A 630 -4.37 -12.94 21.09
CA GLY A 630 -4.97 -12.20 22.19
C GLY A 630 -3.91 -11.77 23.20
N SER A 631 -4.36 -11.30 24.37
CA SER A 631 -3.49 -11.07 25.52
C SER A 631 -4.16 -11.60 26.79
N SER A 632 -3.40 -12.33 27.62
CA SER A 632 -3.89 -12.86 28.90
C SER A 632 -4.25 -11.79 29.95
N MET A 633 -3.98 -10.51 29.64
CA MET A 633 -4.50 -9.36 30.39
C MET A 633 -6.02 -9.19 30.25
N TYR A 634 -6.64 -9.75 29.21
CA TYR A 634 -8.09 -9.61 28.97
C TYR A 634 -8.81 -10.90 29.39
N PRO A 635 -9.92 -10.83 30.17
CA PRO A 635 -10.65 -12.01 30.62
C PRO A 635 -11.12 -12.90 29.47
N GLU A 636 -11.56 -12.29 28.38
CA GLU A 636 -12.01 -12.94 27.14
C GLU A 636 -10.82 -13.26 26.23
N PHE A 637 -9.82 -13.97 26.75
CA PHE A 637 -8.60 -14.33 26.02
C PHE A 637 -8.95 -15.14 24.76
N CYS A 638 -8.46 -14.68 23.60
CA CYS A 638 -8.73 -15.29 22.29
C CYS A 638 -10.22 -15.52 21.96
N ALA A 639 -11.17 -14.86 22.63
CA ALA A 639 -12.59 -15.22 22.59
C ALA A 639 -13.23 -15.20 21.19
N PHE A 640 -12.75 -14.36 20.26
CA PHE A 640 -13.26 -14.40 18.89
C PHE A 640 -12.81 -15.67 18.13
N ALA A 641 -11.59 -16.15 18.38
CA ALA A 641 -11.12 -17.43 17.84
C ALA A 641 -11.94 -18.60 18.39
N HIS A 642 -12.20 -18.63 19.70
CA HIS A 642 -13.08 -19.64 20.31
C HIS A 642 -14.53 -19.55 19.79
N THR A 643 -15.04 -18.33 19.54
CA THR A 643 -16.38 -18.14 18.95
C THR A 643 -16.47 -18.75 17.56
N ILE A 644 -15.44 -18.58 16.71
CA ILE A 644 -15.39 -19.20 15.38
C ILE A 644 -15.28 -20.73 15.51
N ASP A 645 -14.39 -21.22 16.36
CA ASP A 645 -14.16 -22.66 16.59
C ASP A 645 -15.43 -23.37 17.05
N GLN A 646 -16.03 -22.90 18.16
CA GLN A 646 -17.29 -23.42 18.69
C GLN A 646 -18.41 -23.38 17.64
N LYS A 647 -18.52 -22.30 16.86
CA LYS A 647 -19.57 -22.18 15.85
C LYS A 647 -19.33 -23.12 14.66
N LEU A 648 -18.09 -23.30 14.20
CA LEU A 648 -17.76 -24.28 13.15
C LEU A 648 -18.03 -25.72 13.63
N ALA A 649 -17.69 -26.05 14.88
CA ALA A 649 -18.02 -27.33 15.49
C ALA A 649 -19.55 -27.56 15.56
N GLN A 650 -20.32 -26.58 16.05
CA GLN A 650 -21.80 -26.63 16.09
C GLN A 650 -22.43 -26.81 14.71
N LEU A 651 -21.81 -26.25 13.65
CA LEU A 651 -22.27 -26.40 12.28
C LEU A 651 -21.97 -27.78 11.66
N GLY A 652 -21.21 -28.64 12.35
CA GLY A 652 -20.83 -29.98 11.88
C GLY A 652 -19.46 -30.06 11.19
N ALA A 653 -18.67 -28.99 11.21
CA ALA A 653 -17.30 -29.00 10.72
C ALA A 653 -16.40 -29.82 11.66
N SER A 654 -15.39 -30.50 11.09
CA SER A 654 -14.47 -31.35 11.85
C SER A 654 -13.16 -30.63 12.11
N GLN A 655 -12.82 -30.40 13.39
CA GLN A 655 -11.56 -29.78 13.78
C GLN A 655 -10.36 -30.63 13.30
N LEU A 656 -9.25 -29.97 12.97
CA LEU A 656 -8.00 -30.59 12.50
C LEU A 656 -6.98 -30.73 13.63
N THR A 657 -6.86 -29.70 14.45
CA THR A 657 -6.04 -29.60 15.66
C THR A 657 -6.70 -28.61 16.59
N ALA A 658 -6.37 -28.63 17.89
CA ALA A 658 -6.92 -27.71 18.87
C ALA A 658 -6.68 -26.24 18.48
N VAL A 659 -7.51 -25.34 19.00
CA VAL A 659 -7.32 -23.89 18.84
C VAL A 659 -5.93 -23.54 19.37
N GLY A 660 -5.11 -22.91 18.52
CA GLY A 660 -3.84 -22.35 18.97
C GLY A 660 -4.07 -20.95 19.53
N GLU A 661 -3.44 -20.64 20.65
CA GLU A 661 -3.58 -19.36 21.33
C GLU A 661 -2.20 -18.67 21.41
N GLY A 662 -2.13 -17.43 20.93
CA GLY A 662 -0.92 -16.62 20.99
C GLY A 662 -1.12 -15.41 21.90
N ASP A 663 -0.52 -15.46 23.09
CA ASP A 663 -0.53 -14.36 24.07
C ASP A 663 0.51 -13.29 23.69
N GLU A 664 0.07 -12.07 23.38
CA GLU A 664 0.91 -10.92 23.02
C GLU A 664 2.04 -10.66 24.04
N LEU A 665 1.78 -10.96 25.32
CA LEU A 665 2.77 -10.80 26.38
C LEU A 665 3.78 -11.95 26.44
N ASN A 666 3.41 -13.14 26.00
CA ASN A 666 4.15 -14.37 26.30
C ASN A 666 4.17 -15.34 25.09
N GLY A 667 5.18 -15.18 24.23
CA GLY A 667 5.52 -16.17 23.21
C GLY A 667 4.52 -16.30 22.05
N GLN A 668 3.86 -15.21 21.64
CA GLN A 668 2.81 -15.24 20.60
C GLN A 668 3.26 -15.85 19.26
N GLU A 669 4.48 -15.54 18.80
CA GLU A 669 4.98 -15.99 17.50
C GLU A 669 5.50 -17.43 17.56
N GLU A 670 6.06 -17.79 18.71
CA GLU A 670 6.53 -19.12 19.10
C GLU A 670 5.36 -20.11 19.18
N ALA A 671 4.27 -19.71 19.84
CA ALA A 671 3.01 -20.47 19.89
C ALA A 671 2.42 -20.65 18.49
N PHE A 672 2.40 -19.58 17.68
CA PHE A 672 1.96 -19.66 16.29
C PHE A 672 2.79 -20.63 15.46
N ARG A 673 4.13 -20.59 15.53
CA ARG A 673 4.99 -21.51 14.76
C ARG A 673 4.75 -22.97 15.14
N SER A 674 4.66 -23.27 16.44
CA SER A 674 4.39 -24.63 16.94
C SER A 674 3.02 -25.15 16.48
N TRP A 675 1.98 -24.30 16.60
CA TRP A 675 0.64 -24.62 16.10
C TRP A 675 0.62 -24.80 14.58
N ALA A 676 1.28 -23.93 13.82
CA ALA A 676 1.32 -23.98 12.36
C ALA A 676 1.97 -25.27 11.84
N VAL A 677 3.09 -25.69 12.46
CA VAL A 677 3.75 -26.97 12.15
C VAL A 677 2.87 -28.16 12.53
N SER A 678 2.20 -28.11 13.68
CA SER A 678 1.29 -29.17 14.13
C SER A 678 0.06 -29.30 13.23
N ALA A 679 -0.57 -28.18 12.84
CA ALA A 679 -1.66 -28.13 11.89
C ALA A 679 -1.23 -28.65 10.51
N PHE A 680 -0.04 -28.28 10.04
CA PHE A 680 0.51 -28.76 8.77
C PHE A 680 0.74 -30.28 8.77
N LYS A 681 1.32 -30.84 9.84
CA LYS A 681 1.51 -32.29 10.02
C LYS A 681 0.16 -33.02 10.07
N ALA A 682 -0.78 -32.54 10.87
CA ALA A 682 -2.13 -33.11 10.98
C ALA A 682 -2.89 -33.08 9.65
N ALA A 683 -2.78 -32.00 8.87
CA ALA A 683 -3.32 -31.93 7.52
C ALA A 683 -2.65 -32.94 6.59
N CYS A 684 -1.32 -33.05 6.60
CA CYS A 684 -0.59 -34.01 5.77
C CYS A 684 -1.03 -35.46 6.03
N ASP A 685 -1.26 -35.83 7.29
CA ASP A 685 -1.73 -37.16 7.65
C ASP A 685 -3.20 -37.38 7.27
N ILE A 686 -4.11 -36.44 7.58
CA ILE A 686 -5.55 -36.56 7.27
C ILE A 686 -5.81 -36.62 5.76
N PHE A 687 -5.04 -35.87 4.98
CA PHE A 687 -5.12 -35.88 3.51
C PHE A 687 -4.15 -36.89 2.84
N ASN A 688 -3.55 -37.81 3.62
CA ASN A 688 -2.73 -38.92 3.14
C ASN A 688 -1.56 -38.52 2.20
N ILE A 689 -0.82 -37.46 2.55
CA ILE A 689 0.33 -36.96 1.80
C ILE A 689 1.54 -37.91 1.97
N ARG A 690 1.69 -38.87 1.04
CA ARG A 690 2.70 -39.95 1.08
C ARG A 690 4.12 -39.49 0.74
N GLY A 691 4.74 -38.71 1.64
CA GLY A 691 6.11 -38.21 1.49
C GLY A 691 6.75 -37.75 2.81
N ARG A 692 6.54 -38.49 3.90
CA ARG A 692 6.84 -38.07 5.29
C ARG A 692 8.31 -37.67 5.59
N HIS A 693 9.25 -37.91 4.68
CA HIS A 693 10.67 -37.52 4.81
C HIS A 693 11.19 -36.68 3.63
N SER A 694 10.32 -36.33 2.67
CA SER A 694 10.68 -35.71 1.38
C SER A 694 9.99 -34.38 1.12
N ILE A 695 9.67 -33.64 2.20
CA ILE A 695 9.14 -32.27 2.16
C ILE A 695 10.07 -31.40 3.02
N GLN A 696 10.85 -30.52 2.40
CA GLN A 696 11.61 -29.49 3.11
C GLN A 696 10.67 -28.38 3.57
N LEU A 697 10.55 -28.23 4.89
CA LEU A 697 9.89 -27.08 5.49
C LEU A 697 10.85 -25.87 5.46
N PRO A 698 10.35 -24.63 5.34
CA PRO A 698 11.21 -23.45 5.42
C PRO A 698 11.91 -23.36 6.77
N GLU A 699 13.15 -22.90 6.77
CA GLU A 699 14.06 -23.01 7.92
C GLU A 699 13.53 -22.36 9.21
N ILE A 700 12.75 -21.27 9.09
CA ILE A 700 12.05 -20.59 10.19
C ILE A 700 11.03 -21.48 10.95
N TYR A 701 10.69 -22.65 10.39
CA TYR A 701 9.83 -23.69 10.96
C TYR A 701 10.57 -25.00 11.29
N THR A 702 11.86 -25.11 10.98
CA THR A 702 12.71 -26.29 11.29
C THR A 702 13.84 -25.98 12.27
N SER A 703 14.30 -24.73 12.35
CA SER A 703 15.14 -24.25 13.45
C SER A 703 14.33 -24.38 14.75
N GLU A 704 14.81 -25.18 15.70
CA GLU A 704 13.90 -25.88 16.61
C GLU A 704 13.43 -25.07 17.84
N GLU A 705 12.79 -25.77 18.77
CA GLU A 705 12.57 -25.38 20.17
C GLU A 705 13.89 -25.27 20.99
N SER A 706 15.06 -25.22 20.34
CA SER A 706 16.40 -25.31 20.92
C SER A 706 17.20 -24.02 20.72
N TRP A 707 18.47 -24.04 21.15
CA TRP A 707 19.43 -22.98 20.89
C TRP A 707 20.85 -23.52 20.76
N ASP A 708 21.43 -23.44 19.56
CA ASP A 708 22.84 -23.75 19.34
C ASP A 708 23.73 -22.53 19.68
N PRO A 709 24.62 -22.63 20.68
CA PRO A 709 25.54 -21.54 21.02
C PRO A 709 26.54 -21.22 19.89
N THR A 710 26.92 -22.21 19.06
CA THR A 710 27.97 -22.05 18.04
C THR A 710 27.51 -21.23 16.83
N SER A 711 26.20 -21.11 16.63
CA SER A 711 25.58 -20.23 15.64
C SER A 711 25.64 -18.74 16.00
N TYR A 712 26.03 -18.36 17.22
CA TYR A 712 26.04 -16.98 17.70
C TYR A 712 27.40 -16.58 18.28
N ARG A 713 27.75 -15.30 18.14
CA ARG A 713 28.89 -14.73 18.86
C ARG A 713 28.62 -13.29 19.28
N VAL A 714 29.28 -12.89 20.36
CA VAL A 714 29.31 -11.50 20.83
C VAL A 714 30.65 -10.91 20.42
N VAL A 715 30.64 -9.78 19.72
CA VAL A 715 31.85 -9.04 19.33
C VAL A 715 31.86 -7.66 19.97
N HIS A 716 33.05 -7.10 20.18
CA HIS A 716 33.20 -5.73 20.66
C HIS A 716 32.75 -4.73 19.58
N ASP A 717 32.03 -3.69 20.00
CA ASP A 717 31.71 -2.53 19.18
C ASP A 717 32.17 -1.25 19.89
N SER A 718 32.11 -0.12 19.20
CA SER A 718 32.58 1.20 19.67
C SER A 718 31.52 2.31 19.54
N GLN A 719 30.41 2.05 18.86
CA GLN A 719 29.34 3.05 18.71
C GLN A 719 28.37 3.00 19.91
N PRO A 720 28.16 4.11 20.65
CA PRO A 720 27.15 4.15 21.71
C PRO A 720 25.74 4.03 21.12
N MET A 721 24.81 3.47 21.89
CA MET A 721 23.43 3.29 21.45
C MET A 721 22.65 4.60 21.53
N ASP A 722 22.11 5.06 20.39
CA ASP A 722 20.99 6.01 20.39
C ASP A 722 19.71 5.26 20.75
N LEU A 723 19.26 5.39 22.00
CA LEU A 723 18.10 4.68 22.54
C LEU A 723 16.80 4.98 21.78
N ALA A 724 16.55 6.25 21.40
CA ALA A 724 15.33 6.61 20.69
C ALA A 724 15.31 5.96 19.30
N LYS A 725 16.43 6.03 18.57
CA LYS A 725 16.60 5.39 17.26
C LYS A 725 16.60 3.86 17.34
N ALA A 726 17.14 3.27 18.40
CA ALA A 726 17.07 1.83 18.66
C ALA A 726 15.61 1.38 18.81
N LEU A 727 14.86 2.00 19.73
CA LEU A 727 13.45 1.71 19.96
C LEU A 727 12.60 1.95 18.71
N ALA A 728 12.85 3.03 17.96
CA ALA A 728 12.16 3.31 16.70
C ALA A 728 12.35 2.20 15.66
N ASN A 729 13.58 1.68 15.52
CA ASN A 729 13.89 0.58 14.61
C ASN A 729 13.33 -0.77 15.06
N ILE A 730 13.40 -1.07 16.36
CA ILE A 730 12.92 -2.34 16.94
C ILE A 730 11.40 -2.44 16.87
N HIS A 731 10.69 -1.36 17.21
CA HIS A 731 9.23 -1.37 17.35
C HIS A 731 8.47 -0.80 16.14
N ALA A 732 9.19 -0.29 15.13
CA ALA A 732 8.64 0.41 13.97
C ALA A 732 7.66 1.54 14.38
N LYS A 733 8.14 2.41 15.29
CA LYS A 733 7.41 3.59 15.79
C LYS A 733 8.26 4.84 15.62
N ASP A 734 7.59 5.97 15.47
CA ASP A 734 8.24 7.27 15.56
C ASP A 734 8.43 7.62 17.05
N VAL A 735 9.67 7.55 17.54
CA VAL A 735 9.97 7.64 18.98
C VAL A 735 10.44 9.05 19.32
N ILE A 736 9.58 9.76 20.04
CA ILE A 736 9.78 11.10 20.56
C ILE A 736 10.49 11.01 21.92
N PRO A 737 11.72 11.51 22.08
CA PRO A 737 12.34 11.66 23.39
C PRO A 737 11.72 12.86 24.12
N MET A 738 10.92 12.59 25.14
CA MET A 738 10.42 13.62 26.05
C MET A 738 11.22 13.61 27.36
N LYS A 739 10.97 14.59 28.23
CA LYS A 739 11.62 14.72 29.54
C LYS A 739 10.60 14.77 30.67
N LEU A 740 10.86 14.09 31.79
CA LEU A 740 10.01 14.22 32.97
C LEU A 740 10.09 15.65 33.54
N LYS A 741 9.01 16.43 33.39
CA LYS A 741 8.90 17.80 33.92
C LYS A 741 8.41 17.83 35.36
N PHE A 742 7.46 16.96 35.70
CA PHE A 742 6.72 17.02 36.95
C PHE A 742 6.11 15.66 37.31
N ARG A 743 6.13 15.33 38.60
CA ARG A 743 5.48 14.15 39.20
C ARG A 743 4.78 14.55 40.50
N GLN A 744 3.53 14.14 40.69
CA GLN A 744 2.76 14.36 41.93
C GLN A 744 1.87 13.16 42.24
N ASN A 745 1.84 12.71 43.50
CA ASN A 745 0.84 11.75 43.96
C ASN A 745 -0.53 12.45 44.09
N LEU A 746 -1.55 11.89 43.44
CA LEU A 746 -2.94 12.37 43.44
C LEU A 746 -3.78 11.72 44.55
N GLN A 747 -3.24 10.72 45.25
CA GLN A 747 -3.89 10.05 46.38
C GLN A 747 -3.37 10.60 47.71
N SER A 748 -4.18 10.45 48.74
CA SER A 748 -3.79 10.73 50.13
C SER A 748 -2.55 9.92 50.51
N SER A 749 -1.65 10.50 51.32
CA SER A 749 -0.51 9.79 51.90
C SER A 749 -0.91 8.64 52.84
N LYS A 750 -2.19 8.58 53.23
CA LYS A 750 -2.80 7.47 53.99
C LYS A 750 -3.29 6.31 53.09
N SER A 751 -3.24 6.47 51.76
CA SER A 751 -3.62 5.40 50.82
C SER A 751 -2.56 4.30 50.80
N SER A 752 -2.99 3.03 50.74
CA SER A 752 -2.11 1.89 50.48
C SER A 752 -1.74 1.71 49.00
N ARG A 753 -2.16 2.65 48.14
CA ARG A 753 -1.87 2.71 46.70
C ARG A 753 -1.34 4.09 46.35
N VAL A 754 -0.73 4.19 45.18
CA VAL A 754 -0.24 5.46 44.61
C VAL A 754 -0.79 5.61 43.21
N THR A 755 -1.28 6.81 42.89
CA THR A 755 -1.62 7.20 41.51
C THR A 755 -1.00 8.55 41.26
N ILE A 756 -0.12 8.66 40.27
CA ILE A 756 0.63 9.88 39.98
C ILE A 756 0.10 10.62 38.75
N LEU A 757 0.09 11.95 38.83
CA LEU A 757 0.14 12.81 37.66
C LEU A 757 1.60 12.92 37.23
N VAL A 758 1.87 12.56 35.99
CA VAL A 758 3.16 12.74 35.30
C VAL A 758 2.97 13.81 34.24
N LYS A 759 3.91 14.76 34.10
CA LYS A 759 3.99 15.65 32.95
C LYS A 759 5.30 15.46 32.22
N LEU A 760 5.22 15.15 30.94
CA LEU A 760 6.35 15.03 30.03
C LEU A 760 6.42 16.29 29.17
N HIS A 761 7.62 16.81 28.90
CA HIS A 761 7.83 17.96 28.03
C HIS A 761 8.80 17.67 26.89
N CYS A 762 8.62 18.32 25.73
CA CYS A 762 9.60 18.32 24.65
C CYS A 762 10.62 19.46 24.87
N GLU A 763 11.92 19.17 24.78
CA GLU A 763 13.00 20.16 24.99
C GLU A 763 13.20 21.12 23.80
N THR A 764 12.55 20.89 22.67
CA THR A 764 12.85 21.58 21.41
C THR A 764 11.70 22.47 20.93
N ASN A 765 11.84 23.05 19.75
CA ASN A 765 10.75 23.72 19.02
C ASN A 765 9.93 22.75 18.13
N HIS A 766 10.06 21.43 18.30
CA HIS A 766 9.04 20.50 17.80
C HIS A 766 7.78 20.60 18.66
N GLU A 767 6.64 20.78 17.99
CA GLU A 767 5.33 20.59 18.59
C GLU A 767 4.99 19.10 18.58
N VAL A 768 4.44 18.59 19.69
CA VAL A 768 3.94 17.22 19.78
C VAL A 768 2.44 17.28 19.58
N HIS A 769 1.98 16.96 18.38
CA HIS A 769 0.56 17.00 18.04
C HIS A 769 -0.15 15.73 18.52
N TYR A 770 -1.22 15.92 19.29
CA TYR A 770 -2.14 14.87 19.71
C TYR A 770 -3.52 15.47 19.99
N LEU A 771 -4.56 14.64 19.92
CA LEU A 771 -5.94 15.02 20.23
C LEU A 771 -6.37 14.55 21.63
N PRO A 772 -7.29 15.27 22.30
CA PRO A 772 -7.94 14.78 23.51
C PRO A 772 -8.58 13.40 23.30
N GLY A 773 -8.20 12.43 24.13
CA GLY A 773 -8.64 11.03 24.04
C GLY A 773 -7.62 10.05 23.45
N GLU A 774 -6.51 10.53 22.86
CA GLU A 774 -5.45 9.66 22.34
C GLU A 774 -4.60 9.00 23.44
N HIS A 775 -3.80 7.99 23.04
CA HIS A 775 -2.86 7.31 23.92
C HIS A 775 -1.42 7.74 23.62
N VAL A 776 -0.55 7.66 24.63
CA VAL A 776 0.91 7.60 24.43
C VAL A 776 1.42 6.21 24.79
N GLY A 777 2.30 5.65 23.95
CA GLY A 777 3.09 4.47 24.29
C GLY A 777 4.42 4.89 24.88
N ILE A 778 4.69 4.50 26.13
CA ILE A 778 5.94 4.81 26.86
C ILE A 778 6.87 3.59 26.85
N PHE A 779 8.14 3.79 26.49
CA PHE A 779 9.19 2.78 26.64
C PHE A 779 9.93 2.98 27.97
N PRO A 780 9.82 2.03 28.92
CA PRO A 780 10.44 2.18 30.24
C PRO A 780 11.84 1.58 30.33
N GLY A 781 12.54 1.90 31.41
CA GLY A 781 13.67 1.12 31.91
C GLY A 781 13.23 0.07 32.94
N ASN A 782 13.84 -1.11 32.92
CA ASN A 782 13.77 -2.08 34.00
C ASN A 782 14.56 -1.62 35.24
N GLN A 783 14.24 -2.17 36.42
CA GLN A 783 14.92 -1.82 37.67
C GLN A 783 16.39 -2.26 37.68
N ALA A 784 17.27 -1.38 38.17
CA ALA A 784 18.72 -1.61 38.19
C ALA A 784 19.10 -2.85 39.03
N GLU A 785 18.37 -3.12 40.11
CA GLU A 785 18.57 -4.27 40.98
C GLU A 785 18.38 -5.60 40.22
N LEU A 786 17.33 -5.69 39.39
CA LEU A 786 17.07 -6.86 38.54
C LEU A 786 18.15 -7.00 37.45
N VAL A 787 18.53 -5.88 36.81
CA VAL A 787 19.58 -5.87 35.77
C VAL A 787 20.92 -6.34 36.33
N HIS A 788 21.35 -5.81 37.47
CA HIS A 788 22.59 -6.22 38.13
C HIS A 788 22.54 -7.68 38.60
N GLY A 789 21.42 -8.13 39.17
CA GLY A 789 21.24 -9.52 39.60
C GLY A 789 21.35 -10.51 38.43
N ILE A 790 20.76 -10.19 37.27
CA ILE A 790 20.88 -11.02 36.06
C ILE A 790 22.32 -11.04 35.56
N ILE A 791 22.98 -9.88 35.46
CA ILE A 791 24.38 -9.80 34.99
C ILE A 791 25.31 -10.64 35.88
N ALA A 792 25.08 -10.64 37.20
CA ALA A 792 25.83 -11.48 38.15
C ALA A 792 25.64 -12.99 37.95
N ARG A 793 24.67 -13.41 37.13
CA ARG A 793 24.43 -14.81 36.74
C ARG A 793 24.84 -15.16 35.31
N VAL A 794 25.42 -14.22 34.54
CA VAL A 794 25.86 -14.46 33.16
C VAL A 794 27.32 -14.89 33.13
N LYS A 795 27.59 -16.07 32.55
CA LYS A 795 28.90 -16.74 32.54
C LYS A 795 30.02 -15.96 31.84
N ASP A 796 29.66 -15.22 30.79
CA ASP A 796 30.57 -14.47 29.91
C ASP A 796 30.25 -12.96 29.92
N ALA A 797 29.73 -12.44 31.04
CA ALA A 797 29.28 -11.06 31.15
C ALA A 797 30.39 -10.06 30.73
N PRO A 798 30.16 -9.21 29.70
CA PRO A 798 31.12 -8.17 29.35
C PRO A 798 31.17 -7.09 30.46
N PRO A 799 32.28 -6.34 30.58
CA PRO A 799 32.36 -5.20 31.49
C PRO A 799 31.20 -4.22 31.26
N ALA A 800 30.66 -3.62 32.33
CA ALA A 800 29.40 -2.85 32.26
C ALA A 800 29.39 -1.71 31.22
N GLY A 801 30.53 -1.04 30.97
CA GLY A 801 30.69 -0.01 29.95
C GLY A 801 31.12 -0.50 28.56
N GLN A 802 31.25 -1.82 28.36
CA GLN A 802 31.68 -2.39 27.08
C GLN A 802 30.50 -2.54 26.13
N THR A 803 30.48 -1.73 25.06
CA THR A 803 29.55 -1.94 23.95
C THR A 803 29.86 -3.25 23.24
N ILE A 804 28.82 -4.02 22.97
CA ILE A 804 28.87 -5.29 22.25
C ILE A 804 27.88 -5.31 21.09
N ARG A 805 28.15 -6.15 20.09
CA ARG A 805 27.24 -6.48 19.00
C ARG A 805 27.06 -7.99 18.90
N LEU A 806 25.82 -8.42 18.72
CA LEU A 806 25.47 -9.83 18.50
C LEU A 806 25.58 -10.15 17.00
N GLU A 807 26.24 -11.24 16.65
CA GLU A 807 26.35 -11.75 15.29
C GLU A 807 25.86 -13.20 15.20
N THR A 808 25.27 -13.55 14.05
CA THR A 808 24.83 -14.91 13.70
C THR A 808 25.68 -15.46 12.57
N CYS A 809 25.98 -16.75 12.59
CA CYS A 809 26.52 -17.47 11.43
C CYS A 809 25.42 -17.70 10.39
N ILE A 810 25.74 -17.48 9.11
CA ILE A 810 24.88 -17.70 7.94
C ILE A 810 25.52 -18.78 7.05
N ASP A 811 24.70 -19.52 6.31
CA ASP A 811 25.10 -20.48 5.27
C ASP A 811 26.35 -20.03 4.48
N GLY A 812 27.33 -20.93 4.40
CA GLY A 812 28.68 -20.63 3.88
C GLY A 812 29.70 -20.18 4.94
N GLY A 813 29.30 -20.05 6.21
CA GLY A 813 30.21 -19.76 7.33
C GLY A 813 30.48 -18.27 7.57
N TYR A 814 29.66 -17.38 7.01
CA TYR A 814 29.81 -15.93 7.17
C TYR A 814 29.07 -15.43 8.40
N TRP A 815 29.71 -14.54 9.16
CA TRP A 815 29.10 -13.89 10.32
C TRP A 815 28.48 -12.55 9.94
N ALA A 816 27.25 -12.31 10.36
CA ALA A 816 26.53 -11.05 10.12
C ALA A 816 25.81 -10.55 11.38
N SER A 817 25.58 -9.24 11.46
CA SER A 817 24.88 -8.63 12.60
C SER A 817 23.47 -9.21 12.78
N HIS A 818 23.18 -9.69 13.99
CA HIS A 818 21.87 -10.20 14.36
C HIS A 818 20.86 -9.03 14.43
N LYS A 819 19.70 -9.16 13.79
CA LYS A 819 18.79 -8.02 13.56
C LYS A 819 17.91 -7.59 14.74
N LYS A 820 17.81 -8.43 15.78
CA LYS A 820 16.90 -8.25 16.91
C LYS A 820 17.23 -7.06 17.82
N ILE A 821 18.52 -6.74 17.98
CA ILE A 821 19.02 -5.66 18.84
C ILE A 821 20.19 -4.94 18.15
N PRO A 822 20.39 -3.64 18.38
CA PRO A 822 21.57 -2.90 17.94
C PRO A 822 22.79 -3.24 18.79
N ALA A 823 23.95 -2.68 18.41
CA ALA A 823 25.10 -2.61 19.31
C ALA A 823 24.75 -1.76 20.54
N CYS A 824 25.05 -2.28 21.73
CA CYS A 824 24.74 -1.69 23.04
C CYS A 824 25.56 -2.39 24.13
N THR A 825 25.61 -1.85 25.34
CA THR A 825 26.12 -2.56 26.51
C THR A 825 25.09 -3.59 27.02
N LEU A 826 25.54 -4.64 27.74
CA LEU A 826 24.61 -5.61 28.34
C LEU A 826 23.63 -4.96 29.34
N PRO A 827 24.05 -4.01 30.21
CA PRO A 827 23.12 -3.22 31.03
C PRO A 827 22.06 -2.49 30.21
N GLU A 828 22.40 -1.81 29.10
CA GLU A 828 21.41 -1.11 28.26
C GLU A 828 20.40 -2.08 27.62
N ALA A 829 20.87 -3.23 27.14
CA ALA A 829 20.00 -4.25 26.56
C ALA A 829 18.97 -4.77 27.58
N LEU A 830 19.43 -5.11 28.79
CA LEU A 830 18.57 -5.60 29.88
C LEU A 830 17.71 -4.48 30.51
N THR A 831 18.13 -3.22 30.44
CA THR A 831 17.36 -2.09 30.97
C THR A 831 16.24 -1.68 30.02
N TYR A 832 16.53 -1.48 28.73
CA TYR A 832 15.60 -0.80 27.81
C TYR A 832 15.09 -1.65 26.64
N LEU A 833 15.76 -2.74 26.28
CA LEU A 833 15.46 -3.49 25.04
C LEU A 833 14.79 -4.85 25.29
N LEU A 834 15.07 -5.50 26.42
CA LEU A 834 14.63 -6.86 26.72
C LEU A 834 13.64 -6.89 27.90
N ASP A 835 12.63 -7.74 27.82
CA ASP A 835 11.73 -8.02 28.94
C ASP A 835 12.37 -9.07 29.85
N ILE A 836 12.73 -8.64 31.06
CA ILE A 836 13.30 -9.48 32.12
C ILE A 836 12.26 -9.84 33.19
N THR A 837 11.03 -9.32 33.07
CA THR A 837 10.00 -9.33 34.13
C THR A 837 8.81 -10.24 33.83
N THR A 838 8.48 -10.42 32.56
CA THR A 838 7.42 -11.34 32.16
C THR A 838 7.86 -12.80 32.38
N PRO A 839 7.05 -13.67 33.00
CA PRO A 839 7.40 -15.07 33.21
C PRO A 839 7.82 -15.80 31.94
N PRO A 840 9.01 -16.44 31.92
CA PRO A 840 9.52 -17.17 30.76
C PRO A 840 8.54 -18.20 30.19
N SER A 841 8.40 -18.23 28.86
CA SER A 841 7.57 -19.21 28.16
C SER A 841 8.12 -20.63 28.33
N GLN A 842 7.26 -21.66 28.19
CA GLN A 842 7.71 -23.07 28.23
C GLN A 842 8.82 -23.37 27.21
N GLN A 843 8.85 -22.67 26.06
CA GLN A 843 9.93 -22.79 25.08
C GLN A 843 11.23 -22.13 25.55
N LEU A 844 11.17 -20.97 26.21
CA LEU A 844 12.35 -20.34 26.81
C LEU A 844 12.93 -21.22 27.92
N LEU A 845 12.08 -21.83 28.75
CA LEU A 845 12.49 -22.83 29.74
C LEU A 845 13.12 -24.08 29.09
N LYS A 846 12.61 -24.54 27.93
CA LYS A 846 13.15 -25.70 27.20
C LYS A 846 14.52 -25.43 26.56
N LYS A 847 14.82 -24.16 26.25
CA LYS A 847 16.15 -23.72 25.84
C LYS A 847 17.07 -23.52 27.04
N LEU A 848 16.54 -23.06 28.17
CA LEU A 848 17.28 -22.95 29.42
C LEU A 848 17.73 -24.33 29.95
N SER A 849 16.90 -25.37 29.82
CA SER A 849 17.25 -26.72 30.27
C SER A 849 18.41 -27.36 29.49
N GLN A 850 18.79 -26.81 28.34
CA GLN A 850 19.99 -27.21 27.57
C GLN A 850 21.28 -26.63 28.16
N LEU A 851 21.17 -25.63 29.05
CA LEU A 851 22.30 -24.95 29.72
C LEU A 851 22.45 -25.35 31.19
N VAL A 852 21.60 -26.26 31.68
CA VAL A 852 21.55 -26.69 33.08
C VAL A 852 22.46 -27.91 33.31
N THR A 853 23.28 -27.84 34.36
CA THR A 853 24.28 -28.87 34.68
C THR A 853 23.87 -29.82 35.81
N ALA A 854 22.95 -29.43 36.70
CA ALA A 854 22.44 -30.31 37.75
C ALA A 854 21.20 -31.09 37.28
N GLU A 855 21.22 -32.40 37.52
CA GLU A 855 20.14 -33.31 37.11
C GLU A 855 18.78 -32.97 37.77
N GLY A 856 18.77 -32.45 39.00
CA GLY A 856 17.55 -32.01 39.69
C GLY A 856 16.89 -30.79 39.03
N ASP A 857 17.68 -29.76 38.71
CA ASP A 857 17.23 -28.56 37.98
C ASP A 857 16.67 -28.96 36.60
N LYS A 858 17.36 -29.88 35.92
CA LYS A 858 16.97 -30.40 34.60
C LYS A 858 15.63 -31.12 34.65
N GLN A 859 15.45 -32.06 35.58
CA GLN A 859 14.18 -32.77 35.77
C GLN A 859 13.03 -31.80 36.11
N ARG A 860 13.28 -30.78 36.93
CA ARG A 860 12.27 -29.78 37.28
C ARG A 860 11.88 -28.91 36.08
N LEU A 861 12.85 -28.47 35.26
CA LEU A 861 12.57 -27.76 34.01
C LEU A 861 11.84 -28.65 32.99
N GLU A 862 12.23 -29.92 32.84
CA GLU A 862 11.54 -30.86 31.95
C GLU A 862 10.05 -31.00 32.30
N VAL A 863 9.70 -31.08 33.60
CA VAL A 863 8.29 -31.08 34.05
C VAL A 863 7.57 -29.79 33.65
N LEU A 864 8.19 -28.62 33.84
CA LEU A 864 7.61 -27.32 33.45
C LEU A 864 7.50 -27.18 31.92
N CYS A 865 8.39 -27.79 31.15
CA CYS A 865 8.34 -27.76 29.69
C CYS A 865 7.31 -28.73 29.10
N GLN A 866 7.07 -29.88 29.74
CA GLN A 866 6.17 -30.93 29.24
C GLN A 866 4.73 -30.77 29.74
N SER A 867 4.52 -30.27 30.96
CA SER A 867 3.18 -30.10 31.55
C SER A 867 2.75 -28.63 31.57
N THR A 868 1.83 -28.27 30.66
CA THR A 868 1.19 -26.94 30.65
C THR A 868 0.39 -26.67 31.94
N GLU A 869 -0.14 -27.70 32.60
CA GLU A 869 -0.82 -27.55 33.89
C GLU A 869 0.15 -27.13 35.00
N GLU A 870 1.27 -27.84 35.15
CA GLU A 870 2.30 -27.53 36.17
C GLU A 870 3.00 -26.20 35.88
N TYR A 871 3.28 -25.91 34.61
CA TYR A 871 3.75 -24.60 34.18
C TYR A 871 2.77 -23.48 34.55
N ASN A 872 1.47 -23.65 34.30
CA ASN A 872 0.48 -22.64 34.63
C ASN A 872 0.35 -22.45 36.15
N LYS A 873 0.35 -23.54 36.95
CA LYS A 873 0.40 -23.46 38.42
C LYS A 873 1.61 -22.65 38.88
N TRP A 874 2.81 -23.00 38.40
CA TRP A 874 4.06 -22.31 38.72
C TRP A 874 4.04 -20.83 38.29
N LYS A 875 3.68 -20.55 37.03
CA LYS A 875 3.57 -19.20 36.46
C LYS A 875 2.59 -18.33 37.22
N PHE A 876 1.37 -18.79 37.48
CA PHE A 876 0.34 -17.97 38.13
C PHE A 876 0.51 -17.84 39.65
N TYR A 877 1.18 -18.80 40.30
CA TYR A 877 1.48 -18.72 41.73
C TYR A 877 2.72 -17.86 42.02
N ASN A 878 3.84 -18.15 41.35
CA ASN A 878 5.11 -17.45 41.57
C ASN A 878 5.23 -16.15 40.76
N SER A 879 4.60 -16.05 39.58
CA SER A 879 4.78 -14.95 38.62
C SER A 879 6.26 -14.58 38.35
N PRO A 880 7.18 -15.56 38.20
CA PRO A 880 8.60 -15.31 38.40
C PRO A 880 9.21 -14.50 37.26
N ASN A 881 10.08 -13.54 37.60
CA ASN A 881 10.91 -12.83 36.63
C ASN A 881 12.16 -13.67 36.26
N ILE A 882 12.94 -13.29 35.23
CA ILE A 882 14.06 -14.13 34.78
C ILE A 882 15.15 -14.31 35.84
N LEU A 883 15.38 -13.33 36.73
CA LEU A 883 16.34 -13.48 37.83
C LEU A 883 15.88 -14.57 38.80
N GLU A 884 14.61 -14.53 39.22
CA GLU A 884 14.01 -15.54 40.10
C GLU A 884 14.04 -16.94 39.46
N VAL A 885 13.94 -17.05 38.13
CA VAL A 885 14.12 -18.32 37.40
C VAL A 885 15.58 -18.80 37.44
N LEU A 886 16.56 -17.92 37.26
CA LEU A 886 17.98 -18.28 37.42
C LEU A 886 18.34 -18.61 38.87
N GLU A 887 17.61 -18.07 39.84
CA GLU A 887 17.68 -18.41 41.27
C GLU A 887 17.03 -19.76 41.60
N GLU A 888 15.89 -20.11 40.99
CA GLU A 888 15.28 -21.45 41.10
C GLU A 888 16.13 -22.54 40.41
N PHE A 889 16.85 -22.19 39.34
CA PHE A 889 17.73 -23.10 38.58
C PHE A 889 19.20 -22.63 38.63
N PRO A 890 19.87 -22.71 39.79
CA PRO A 890 21.21 -22.14 39.99
C PRO A 890 22.30 -22.78 39.13
N SER A 891 22.09 -23.99 38.60
CA SER A 891 23.06 -24.69 37.75
C SER A 891 22.97 -24.35 36.26
N ALA A 892 22.13 -23.37 35.88
CA ALA A 892 21.98 -22.86 34.51
C ALA A 892 23.14 -21.94 34.10
N GLU A 893 24.00 -22.40 33.18
CA GLU A 893 25.13 -21.64 32.64
C GLU A 893 24.72 -20.70 31.50
N VAL A 894 23.99 -19.63 31.83
CA VAL A 894 23.50 -18.67 30.83
C VAL A 894 24.60 -17.75 30.32
N THR A 895 24.64 -17.53 29.00
CA THR A 895 25.56 -16.61 28.32
C THR A 895 24.86 -15.33 27.84
N THR A 896 25.67 -14.33 27.54
CA THR A 896 25.28 -13.06 26.94
C THR A 896 24.57 -13.32 25.61
N ALA A 897 25.12 -14.19 24.76
CA ALA A 897 24.48 -14.58 23.50
C ALA A 897 23.08 -15.19 23.71
N PHE A 898 22.89 -16.03 24.75
CA PHE A 898 21.58 -16.60 25.08
C PHE A 898 20.57 -15.51 25.45
N LEU A 899 20.90 -14.60 26.39
CA LEU A 899 19.96 -13.54 26.80
C LEU A 899 19.54 -12.66 25.62
N LEU A 900 20.52 -12.19 24.85
CA LEU A 900 20.30 -11.30 23.71
C LEU A 900 19.46 -11.97 22.60
N THR A 901 19.67 -13.27 22.35
CA THR A 901 18.90 -14.02 21.33
C THR A 901 17.53 -14.50 21.83
N GLN A 902 17.40 -14.93 23.09
CA GLN A 902 16.20 -15.64 23.58
C GLN A 902 15.22 -14.81 24.44
N LEU A 903 15.63 -13.75 25.13
CA LEU A 903 14.67 -12.94 25.91
C LEU A 903 13.70 -12.14 25.01
N PRO A 904 12.41 -11.99 25.35
CA PRO A 904 11.49 -11.15 24.60
C PRO A 904 11.94 -9.69 24.54
N LEU A 905 11.48 -8.94 23.53
CA LEU A 905 11.70 -7.48 23.45
C LEU A 905 10.76 -6.74 24.42
N LEU A 906 11.28 -5.78 25.17
CA LEU A 906 10.54 -4.97 26.12
C LEU A 906 9.43 -4.17 25.41
N LYS A 907 8.17 -4.39 25.79
CA LYS A 907 7.03 -3.71 25.15
C LYS A 907 6.80 -2.30 25.72
N PRO A 908 6.38 -1.32 24.90
CA PRO A 908 5.89 -0.06 25.41
C PRO A 908 4.59 -0.28 26.21
N ARG A 909 4.34 0.57 27.21
CA ARG A 909 3.10 0.57 27.99
C ARG A 909 2.26 1.79 27.59
N TYR A 910 0.98 1.56 27.27
CA TYR A 910 0.06 2.61 26.83
C TYR A 910 -0.62 3.30 28.00
N TYR A 911 -0.76 4.62 27.90
CA TYR A 911 -1.52 5.45 28.84
C TYR A 911 -2.38 6.45 28.06
N SER A 912 -3.65 6.61 28.44
CA SER A 912 -4.52 7.65 27.86
C SER A 912 -4.03 9.03 28.29
N VAL A 913 -3.95 9.95 27.33
CA VAL A 913 -3.44 11.30 27.57
C VAL A 913 -4.47 12.10 28.37
N SER A 914 -3.97 12.81 29.39
CA SER A 914 -4.77 13.53 30.39
C SER A 914 -4.52 15.06 30.37
N SER A 915 -4.07 15.57 29.23
CA SER A 915 -3.89 16.98 28.87
C SER A 915 -4.55 17.30 27.53
N SER A 916 -4.84 18.56 27.25
CA SER A 916 -5.19 19.03 25.89
C SER A 916 -3.96 19.69 25.26
N CYS A 917 -3.67 19.36 23.99
CA CYS A 917 -2.54 19.96 23.26
C CYS A 917 -2.70 21.47 23.08
N ASP A 918 -3.94 21.95 22.91
CA ASP A 918 -4.26 23.39 22.84
C ASP A 918 -3.98 24.10 24.17
N MET A 919 -4.30 23.47 25.30
CA MET A 919 -4.12 24.04 26.65
C MET A 919 -2.66 24.02 27.13
N THR A 920 -1.92 22.95 26.81
CA THR A 920 -0.53 22.75 27.26
C THR A 920 0.36 22.35 26.10
N ALA A 921 0.62 23.28 25.19
CA ALA A 921 1.49 23.07 24.05
C ALA A 921 2.85 22.49 24.48
N ARG A 922 3.31 21.44 23.79
CA ARG A 922 4.56 20.69 24.06
C ARG A 922 4.59 19.84 25.34
N GLU A 923 3.49 19.74 26.10
CA GLU A 923 3.38 18.85 27.26
C GLU A 923 2.39 17.69 27.05
N ILE A 924 2.73 16.50 27.52
CA ILE A 924 1.82 15.35 27.65
C ILE A 924 1.66 15.03 29.13
N HIS A 925 0.43 15.01 29.63
CA HIS A 925 0.12 14.61 31.00
C HIS A 925 -0.42 13.19 31.05
N LEU A 926 0.01 12.38 32.02
CA LEU A 926 -0.45 11.01 32.24
C LEU A 926 -0.98 10.84 33.67
N THR A 927 -2.03 10.04 33.81
CA THR A 927 -2.57 9.63 35.12
C THR A 927 -2.26 8.16 35.35
N VAL A 928 -1.18 7.88 36.09
CA VAL A 928 -0.56 6.55 36.18
C VAL A 928 -0.81 5.94 37.55
N ALA A 929 -1.54 4.82 37.61
CA ALA A 929 -1.58 3.99 38.81
C ALA A 929 -0.25 3.23 38.94
N VAL A 930 0.43 3.37 40.08
CA VAL A 930 1.69 2.67 40.33
C VAL A 930 1.38 1.23 40.74
N VAL A 931 1.80 0.27 39.92
CA VAL A 931 1.50 -1.16 40.09
C VAL A 931 2.60 -1.79 40.95
N ASN A 932 2.21 -2.28 42.12
CA ASN A 932 3.02 -3.11 43.01
C ASN A 932 2.14 -4.24 43.53
N TYR A 933 2.65 -5.47 43.59
CA TYR A 933 1.95 -6.63 44.14
C TYR A 933 2.93 -7.63 44.73
N ARG A 934 2.51 -8.42 45.72
CA ARG A 934 3.29 -9.57 46.21
C ARG A 934 2.86 -10.83 45.49
N THR A 935 3.83 -11.67 45.11
CA THR A 935 3.57 -12.99 44.51
C THR A 935 3.15 -14.01 45.56
N ARG A 936 2.97 -15.29 45.20
CA ARG A 936 2.61 -16.39 46.11
C ARG A 936 1.43 -16.06 47.03
N ASP A 937 0.41 -15.49 46.43
CA ASP A 937 -0.81 -15.03 47.08
C ASP A 937 -0.54 -14.18 48.34
N GLY A 938 0.38 -13.22 48.21
CA GLY A 938 0.59 -12.12 49.17
C GLY A 938 1.81 -12.31 50.06
N GLU A 939 2.27 -13.55 50.21
CA GLU A 939 3.39 -13.93 51.08
C GLU A 939 4.75 -13.91 50.34
N GLY A 940 4.74 -13.74 49.02
CA GLY A 940 5.93 -13.74 48.17
C GLY A 940 6.70 -12.40 48.12
N PRO A 941 7.81 -12.38 47.35
CA PRO A 941 8.53 -11.15 47.01
C PRO A 941 7.61 -10.07 46.41
N LEU A 942 8.01 -8.82 46.59
CA LEU A 942 7.33 -7.66 46.02
C LEU A 942 7.74 -7.51 44.55
N HIS A 943 6.76 -7.53 43.66
CA HIS A 943 6.94 -7.31 42.23
C HIS A 943 6.42 -5.93 41.81
N HIS A 944 7.11 -5.35 40.84
CA HIS A 944 6.97 -3.97 40.41
C HIS A 944 6.54 -3.90 38.94
N GLY A 945 5.49 -3.12 38.64
CA GLY A 945 5.01 -2.95 37.28
C GLY A 945 5.88 -1.98 36.50
N VAL A 946 6.92 -2.50 35.83
CA VAL A 946 7.99 -1.83 35.06
C VAL A 946 7.74 -0.34 34.78
N CYS A 947 6.87 0.00 33.82
CA CYS A 947 6.69 1.39 33.40
C CYS A 947 6.09 2.30 34.48
N SER A 948 5.17 1.77 35.29
CA SER A 948 4.49 2.55 36.32
C SER A 948 5.39 2.86 37.52
N THR A 949 6.30 1.96 37.87
CA THR A 949 7.29 2.18 38.92
C THR A 949 8.48 2.99 38.41
N TRP A 950 8.91 2.75 37.17
CA TRP A 950 9.92 3.57 36.49
C TRP A 950 9.49 5.05 36.43
N LEU A 951 8.31 5.38 35.87
CA LEU A 951 7.78 6.76 35.88
C LEU A 951 7.64 7.35 37.30
N ASN A 952 7.45 6.51 38.33
CA ASN A 952 7.37 6.93 39.73
C ASN A 952 8.74 7.12 40.41
N THR A 953 9.84 6.65 39.81
CA THR A 953 11.18 6.62 40.42
C THR A 953 12.24 7.40 39.64
N ILE A 954 12.13 7.52 38.31
CA ILE A 954 13.05 8.33 37.49
C ILE A 954 13.19 9.77 38.00
N GLU A 955 14.33 10.39 37.72
CA GLU A 955 14.61 11.76 38.13
C GLU A 955 13.94 12.80 37.24
N LEU A 956 13.79 14.02 37.75
CA LEU A 956 13.35 15.14 36.92
C LEU A 956 14.38 15.42 35.82
N ASN A 957 13.90 15.73 34.62
CA ASN A 957 14.68 15.87 33.39
C ASN A 957 15.37 14.57 32.88
N GLU A 958 15.01 13.40 33.42
CA GLU A 958 15.34 12.12 32.79
C GLU A 958 14.54 11.95 31.48
N THR A 959 15.13 11.26 30.50
CA THR A 959 14.52 11.05 29.18
C THR A 959 13.48 9.94 29.23
N VAL A 960 12.28 10.24 28.72
CA VAL A 960 11.16 9.32 28.56
C VAL A 960 10.88 9.12 27.06
N PRO A 961 11.38 8.04 26.44
CA PRO A 961 11.10 7.74 25.04
C PRO A 961 9.64 7.29 24.89
N CYS A 962 8.92 7.91 23.95
CA CYS A 962 7.49 7.68 23.79
C CYS A 962 7.02 7.83 22.34
N PHE A 963 5.77 7.49 22.05
CA PHE A 963 5.13 7.76 20.75
C PHE A 963 3.62 7.96 20.92
N ILE A 964 3.00 8.79 20.09
CA ILE A 964 1.54 8.93 20.04
C ILE A 964 0.92 7.71 19.34
N ARG A 965 -0.14 7.17 19.92
CA ARG A 965 -1.02 6.17 19.33
C ARG A 965 -2.42 6.77 19.22
N SER A 966 -2.86 7.04 17.98
CA SER A 966 -4.17 7.62 17.75
C SER A 966 -5.31 6.69 18.18
N ALA A 967 -6.35 7.27 18.78
CA ALA A 967 -7.52 6.59 19.28
C ALA A 967 -8.76 7.04 18.50
N ASN A 968 -8.78 6.75 17.19
CA ASN A 968 -9.77 7.21 16.19
C ASN A 968 -11.27 7.13 16.62
N GLU A 969 -11.62 6.28 17.58
CA GLU A 969 -12.98 6.08 18.09
C GLU A 969 -13.22 6.64 19.51
N PHE A 970 -12.28 7.41 20.10
CA PHE A 970 -12.39 7.94 21.47
C PHE A 970 -12.09 9.46 21.57
N HIS A 971 -12.46 10.24 20.56
CA HIS A 971 -12.33 11.71 20.59
C HIS A 971 -13.65 12.41 20.97
N LEU A 972 -13.56 13.70 21.35
CA LEU A 972 -14.73 14.57 21.54
C LEU A 972 -15.60 14.64 20.25
N PRO A 973 -16.92 14.93 20.35
CA PRO A 973 -17.79 15.00 19.17
C PRO A 973 -17.37 16.12 18.21
N GLU A 974 -17.44 15.86 16.90
CA GLU A 974 -17.17 16.85 15.85
C GLU A 974 -18.08 18.08 15.97
N GLU A 975 -19.35 17.89 16.34
CA GLU A 975 -20.28 18.97 16.65
C GLU A 975 -20.18 19.33 18.14
N PRO A 976 -19.56 20.47 18.51
CA PRO A 976 -19.23 20.74 19.91
C PRO A 976 -20.44 20.90 20.83
N ALA A 977 -21.63 21.17 20.27
CA ALA A 977 -22.88 21.35 20.99
C ALA A 977 -23.52 20.02 21.48
N LYS A 978 -23.02 18.86 21.05
CA LYS A 978 -23.55 17.56 21.50
C LYS A 978 -23.17 17.27 22.96
N PRO A 979 -24.11 16.78 23.79
CA PRO A 979 -23.81 16.46 25.19
C PRO A 979 -23.01 15.15 25.29
N CYS A 980 -22.20 15.04 26.34
CA CYS A 980 -21.33 13.89 26.60
C CYS A 980 -21.55 13.34 28.02
N ILE A 981 -21.76 12.02 28.12
CA ILE A 981 -21.74 11.28 29.39
C ILE A 981 -20.38 10.59 29.51
N LEU A 982 -19.58 10.97 30.50
CA LEU A 982 -18.22 10.48 30.73
C LEU A 982 -18.21 9.53 31.93
N ILE A 983 -17.97 8.24 31.72
CA ILE A 983 -18.03 7.20 32.76
C ILE A 983 -16.65 6.57 32.94
N GLY A 984 -16.06 6.70 34.13
CA GLY A 984 -14.75 6.10 34.40
C GLY A 984 -14.44 5.88 35.87
N ALA A 985 -13.63 4.87 36.15
CA ALA A 985 -13.24 4.51 37.52
C ALA A 985 -11.72 4.49 37.69
N GLY A 986 -11.22 5.06 38.79
CA GLY A 986 -9.78 5.20 39.04
C GLY A 986 -9.07 5.94 37.90
N THR A 987 -8.01 5.34 37.34
CA THR A 987 -7.28 5.91 36.19
C THR A 987 -8.12 6.03 34.91
N GLY A 988 -9.31 5.43 34.83
CA GLY A 988 -10.27 5.65 33.74
C GLY A 988 -10.76 7.11 33.61
N ILE A 989 -10.45 7.99 34.56
CA ILE A 989 -10.68 9.44 34.43
C ILE A 989 -9.67 10.13 33.50
N ALA A 990 -8.55 9.47 33.16
CA ALA A 990 -7.43 10.06 32.42
C ALA A 990 -7.82 10.78 31.12
N PRO A 991 -8.50 10.14 30.13
CA PRO A 991 -8.86 10.83 28.90
C PRO A 991 -9.92 11.92 29.13
N PHE A 992 -10.79 11.78 30.13
CA PHE A 992 -11.78 12.82 30.44
C PHE A 992 -11.13 14.11 30.95
N ARG A 993 -9.96 14.01 31.59
CA ARG A 993 -9.14 15.20 31.91
C ARG A 993 -8.68 15.95 30.67
N SER A 994 -8.33 15.25 29.58
CA SER A 994 -8.06 15.92 28.30
C SER A 994 -9.31 16.60 27.73
N PHE A 995 -10.48 15.96 27.85
CA PHE A 995 -11.75 16.50 27.33
C PHE A 995 -12.17 17.78 28.05
N TRP A 996 -12.17 17.82 29.38
CA TRP A 996 -12.59 19.04 30.10
C TRP A 996 -11.56 20.17 29.97
N LEU A 997 -10.27 19.87 29.86
CA LEU A 997 -9.26 20.89 29.55
C LEU A 997 -9.41 21.44 28.13
N GLN A 998 -9.79 20.61 27.15
CA GLN A 998 -10.12 21.09 25.80
C GLN A 998 -11.34 22.01 25.81
N ARG A 999 -12.42 21.61 26.48
CA ARG A 999 -13.63 22.44 26.57
C ARG A 999 -13.41 23.73 27.36
N LEU A 1000 -12.52 23.73 28.34
CA LEU A 1000 -12.08 24.94 29.03
C LEU A 1000 -11.30 25.86 28.08
N TYR A 1001 -10.39 25.32 27.28
CA TYR A 1001 -9.68 26.09 26.25
C TYR A 1001 -10.65 26.70 25.23
N ASP A 1002 -11.59 25.90 24.71
CA ASP A 1002 -12.60 26.35 23.76
C ASP A 1002 -13.47 27.48 24.34
N LEU A 1003 -13.84 27.38 25.63
CA LEU A 1003 -14.63 28.39 26.34
C LEU A 1003 -13.87 29.71 26.50
N GLU A 1004 -12.62 29.67 26.95
CA GLU A 1004 -11.85 30.88 27.29
C GLU A 1004 -11.17 31.54 26.07
N HIS A 1005 -10.62 30.75 25.16
CA HIS A 1005 -9.78 31.24 24.06
C HIS A 1005 -10.51 31.29 22.71
N ARG A 1006 -11.54 30.44 22.51
CA ARG A 1006 -12.35 30.43 21.27
C ARG A 1006 -13.76 31.00 21.47
N GLY A 1007 -14.16 31.30 22.71
CA GLY A 1007 -15.52 31.77 23.05
C GLY A 1007 -16.62 30.73 22.78
N LEU A 1008 -16.25 29.47 22.55
CA LEU A 1008 -17.14 28.40 22.15
C LEU A 1008 -17.67 27.67 23.38
N ARG A 1009 -18.99 27.72 23.58
CA ARG A 1009 -19.67 26.91 24.60
C ARG A 1009 -19.96 25.52 24.06
N GLY A 1010 -19.43 24.50 24.73
CA GLY A 1010 -19.78 23.11 24.45
C GLY A 1010 -21.19 22.72 24.91
N GLY A 1011 -21.67 21.59 24.41
CA GLY A 1011 -22.81 20.88 24.99
C GLY A 1011 -22.47 20.29 26.36
N ASP A 1012 -23.52 19.95 27.12
CA ASP A 1012 -23.38 19.50 28.51
C ASP A 1012 -22.46 18.27 28.65
N MET A 1013 -21.44 18.38 29.49
CA MET A 1013 -20.63 17.23 29.91
C MET A 1013 -21.02 16.81 31.33
N THR A 1014 -21.39 15.54 31.51
CA THR A 1014 -21.67 14.93 32.82
C THR A 1014 -20.60 13.89 33.13
N LEU A 1015 -19.90 14.04 34.25
CA LEU A 1015 -18.90 13.07 34.72
C LEU A 1015 -19.52 12.12 35.75
N LEU A 1016 -19.33 10.82 35.55
CA LEU A 1016 -19.62 9.76 36.51
C LEU A 1016 -18.31 9.05 36.86
N PHE A 1017 -17.76 9.39 38.01
CA PHE A 1017 -16.48 8.89 38.50
C PHE A 1017 -16.63 7.77 39.53
N GLY A 1018 -15.68 6.84 39.62
CA GLY A 1018 -15.66 5.76 40.61
C GLY A 1018 -14.32 5.65 41.34
N CYS A 1019 -14.35 5.62 42.68
CA CYS A 1019 -13.17 5.39 43.53
C CYS A 1019 -13.51 4.53 44.76
N ARG A 1020 -12.60 4.41 45.74
CA ARG A 1020 -12.82 3.62 46.97
C ARG A 1020 -13.40 4.48 48.08
N GLN A 1021 -12.76 5.62 48.38
CA GLN A 1021 -13.15 6.53 49.46
C GLN A 1021 -12.83 8.00 49.10
N PRO A 1022 -13.67 8.97 49.52
CA PRO A 1022 -13.50 10.38 49.19
C PRO A 1022 -12.15 10.95 49.65
N ASP A 1023 -11.65 10.51 50.81
CA ASP A 1023 -10.46 11.08 51.46
C ASP A 1023 -9.16 10.30 51.16
N LEU A 1024 -9.22 9.27 50.31
CA LEU A 1024 -8.07 8.44 49.93
C LEU A 1024 -7.71 8.53 48.45
N ASP A 1025 -8.67 8.24 47.55
CA ASP A 1025 -8.40 8.03 46.13
C ASP A 1025 -9.35 8.77 45.17
N HIS A 1026 -10.01 9.83 45.64
CA HIS A 1026 -10.76 10.77 44.80
C HIS A 1026 -9.82 11.73 44.04
N ILE A 1027 -9.07 11.18 43.08
CA ILE A 1027 -8.13 11.94 42.25
C ILE A 1027 -8.83 13.04 41.45
N TYR A 1028 -8.15 14.19 41.26
CA TYR A 1028 -8.66 15.37 40.55
C TYR A 1028 -9.95 16.03 41.10
N ARG A 1029 -10.37 15.70 42.33
CA ARG A 1029 -11.59 16.26 42.95
C ARG A 1029 -11.70 17.78 42.80
N GLU A 1030 -10.70 18.52 43.28
CA GLU A 1030 -10.66 20.00 43.22
C GLU A 1030 -10.76 20.53 41.78
N GLU A 1031 -10.09 19.86 40.83
CA GLU A 1031 -10.14 20.22 39.41
C GLU A 1031 -11.54 20.01 38.82
N THR A 1032 -12.21 18.91 39.16
CA THR A 1032 -13.59 18.65 38.69
C THR A 1032 -14.63 19.56 39.35
N GLU A 1033 -14.42 19.95 40.62
CA GLU A 1033 -15.26 20.93 41.33
C GLU A 1033 -15.08 22.34 40.73
N GLU A 1034 -13.86 22.73 40.33
CA GLU A 1034 -13.60 23.94 39.54
C GLU A 1034 -14.28 23.86 38.16
N MET A 1035 -14.11 22.76 37.40
CA MET A 1035 -14.74 22.63 36.08
C MET A 1035 -16.26 22.71 36.15
N LYS A 1036 -16.88 22.26 37.26
CA LYS A 1036 -18.31 22.47 37.53
C LYS A 1036 -18.64 23.94 37.78
N ARG A 1037 -17.85 24.65 38.60
CA ARG A 1037 -18.03 26.10 38.85
C ARG A 1037 -17.84 26.95 37.59
N ARG A 1038 -16.93 26.58 36.69
CA ARG A 1038 -16.71 27.26 35.40
C ARG A 1038 -17.70 26.87 34.30
N GLY A 1039 -18.64 25.97 34.57
CA GLY A 1039 -19.67 25.53 33.62
C GLY A 1039 -19.17 24.63 32.48
N VAL A 1040 -17.97 24.05 32.64
CA VAL A 1040 -17.39 23.09 31.68
C VAL A 1040 -17.95 21.69 31.92
N LEU A 1041 -18.09 21.29 33.18
CA LEU A 1041 -18.87 20.13 33.58
C LEU A 1041 -20.24 20.62 34.09
N ARG A 1042 -21.33 20.06 33.57
CA ARG A 1042 -22.69 20.35 34.08
C ARG A 1042 -22.88 19.71 35.44
N ASP A 1043 -22.58 18.42 35.54
CA ASP A 1043 -22.72 17.62 36.76
C ASP A 1043 -21.57 16.63 36.93
N VAL A 1044 -21.27 16.33 38.20
CA VAL A 1044 -20.25 15.37 38.63
C VAL A 1044 -20.90 14.45 39.65
N TYR A 1045 -20.89 13.15 39.37
CA TYR A 1045 -21.39 12.08 40.24
C TYR A 1045 -20.22 11.19 40.64
N THR A 1046 -20.23 10.66 41.86
CA THR A 1046 -19.15 9.78 42.35
C THR A 1046 -19.71 8.53 43.02
N ALA A 1047 -19.23 7.37 42.58
CA ALA A 1047 -19.46 6.08 43.23
C ALA A 1047 -18.29 5.74 44.16
N TYR A 1048 -18.60 5.33 45.40
CA TYR A 1048 -17.59 4.95 46.40
C TYR A 1048 -17.73 3.47 46.79
N SER A 1049 -16.74 2.67 46.39
CA SER A 1049 -16.79 1.22 46.52
C SER A 1049 -16.34 0.66 47.88
N ARG A 1050 -15.81 1.50 48.79
CA ARG A 1050 -15.30 1.07 50.13
C ARG A 1050 -15.59 2.09 51.24
N LEU A 1051 -16.74 2.79 51.22
CA LEU A 1051 -17.14 3.66 52.35
C LEU A 1051 -17.36 2.82 53.63
N PRO A 1052 -16.76 3.20 54.78
CA PRO A 1052 -16.97 2.48 56.03
C PRO A 1052 -18.44 2.46 56.45
N GLY A 1053 -18.97 1.28 56.77
CA GLY A 1053 -20.35 1.10 57.25
C GLY A 1053 -21.44 1.26 56.18
N GLN A 1054 -21.09 1.36 54.89
CA GLN A 1054 -22.04 1.42 53.78
C GLN A 1054 -21.84 0.26 52.79
N GLU A 1055 -22.86 -0.02 51.98
CA GLU A 1055 -22.75 -0.99 50.88
C GLU A 1055 -21.79 -0.49 49.78
N LYS A 1056 -21.25 -1.42 48.99
CA LYS A 1056 -20.31 -1.07 47.91
C LYS A 1056 -21.07 -0.49 46.73
N VAL A 1057 -20.84 0.79 46.42
CA VAL A 1057 -21.44 1.45 45.26
C VAL A 1057 -20.41 1.58 44.14
N TYR A 1058 -20.77 1.15 42.93
CA TYR A 1058 -20.00 1.28 41.70
C TYR A 1058 -20.70 2.21 40.69
N VAL A 1059 -20.01 2.54 39.61
CA VAL A 1059 -20.52 3.49 38.59
C VAL A 1059 -21.81 2.97 37.93
N GLN A 1060 -21.94 1.66 37.70
CA GLN A 1060 -23.15 1.07 37.13
C GLN A 1060 -24.39 1.21 38.03
N ASP A 1061 -24.21 1.29 39.35
CA ASP A 1061 -25.31 1.41 40.31
C ASP A 1061 -25.84 2.84 40.33
N VAL A 1062 -24.92 3.83 40.35
CA VAL A 1062 -25.26 5.26 40.23
C VAL A 1062 -25.90 5.56 38.88
N LEU A 1063 -25.43 4.90 37.81
CA LEU A 1063 -25.99 5.02 36.47
C LEU A 1063 -27.47 4.59 36.40
N GLN A 1064 -27.81 3.45 37.02
CA GLN A 1064 -29.18 2.93 37.08
C GLN A 1064 -30.07 3.67 38.07
N GLY A 1065 -29.51 4.15 39.19
CA GLY A 1065 -30.27 4.76 40.29
C GLY A 1065 -30.48 6.27 40.19
N GLN A 1066 -29.59 6.99 39.50
CA GLN A 1066 -29.58 8.47 39.51
C GLN A 1066 -29.50 9.12 38.12
N LEU A 1067 -28.91 8.46 37.11
CA LEU A 1067 -28.69 9.07 35.78
C LEU A 1067 -29.66 8.61 34.67
N GLU A 1068 -30.62 7.71 34.93
CA GLU A 1068 -31.51 7.14 33.90
C GLU A 1068 -32.17 8.19 32.98
N ALA A 1069 -32.81 9.20 33.55
CA ALA A 1069 -33.45 10.27 32.78
C ALA A 1069 -32.44 11.09 31.94
N ARG A 1070 -31.27 11.42 32.51
CA ARG A 1070 -30.22 12.20 31.83
C ARG A 1070 -29.57 11.43 30.69
N VAL A 1071 -29.29 10.14 30.89
CA VAL A 1071 -28.70 9.26 29.86
C VAL A 1071 -29.69 9.07 28.71
N CYS A 1072 -30.97 8.87 29.02
CA CYS A 1072 -32.02 8.79 27.99
C CYS A 1072 -32.17 10.12 27.22
N GLU A 1073 -32.25 11.26 27.92
CA GLU A 1073 -32.30 12.59 27.30
C GLU A 1073 -31.11 12.83 26.37
N ALA A 1074 -29.88 12.58 26.85
CA ALA A 1074 -28.66 12.77 26.08
C ALA A 1074 -28.61 11.86 24.85
N LEU A 1075 -28.77 10.53 25.02
CA LEU A 1075 -28.56 9.56 23.95
C LEU A 1075 -29.75 9.46 22.96
N HIS A 1076 -30.99 9.60 23.44
CA HIS A 1076 -32.19 9.49 22.60
C HIS A 1076 -32.68 10.86 22.12
N GLY A 1077 -32.83 11.84 23.02
CA GLY A 1077 -33.40 13.14 22.70
C GLY A 1077 -32.44 14.09 21.98
N GLN A 1078 -31.19 14.20 22.47
CA GLN A 1078 -30.21 15.19 22.00
C GLN A 1078 -29.17 14.61 21.02
N GLN A 1079 -29.23 13.31 20.75
CA GLN A 1079 -28.26 12.54 19.95
C GLN A 1079 -26.81 12.66 20.44
N GLY A 1080 -26.61 12.83 21.75
CA GLY A 1080 -25.30 12.91 22.39
C GLY A 1080 -24.51 11.61 22.42
N HIS A 1081 -23.38 11.67 23.12
CA HIS A 1081 -22.35 10.63 23.16
C HIS A 1081 -22.17 10.08 24.58
N VAL A 1082 -21.79 8.80 24.70
CA VAL A 1082 -21.35 8.17 25.96
C VAL A 1082 -19.96 7.58 25.81
N TYR A 1083 -19.09 7.86 26.77
CA TYR A 1083 -17.70 7.41 26.80
C TYR A 1083 -17.47 6.58 28.07
N VAL A 1084 -16.89 5.40 27.92
CA VAL A 1084 -16.59 4.47 29.03
C VAL A 1084 -15.09 4.20 29.03
N CYS A 1085 -14.39 4.52 30.13
CA CYS A 1085 -12.94 4.30 30.23
C CYS A 1085 -12.53 3.65 31.56
N GLY A 1086 -11.64 2.66 31.50
CA GLY A 1086 -11.08 1.99 32.68
C GLY A 1086 -11.00 0.46 32.54
N ASP A 1087 -11.13 -0.24 33.66
CA ASP A 1087 -11.01 -1.71 33.73
C ASP A 1087 -12.11 -2.41 32.92
N VAL A 1088 -11.71 -3.45 32.17
CA VAL A 1088 -12.58 -4.29 31.34
C VAL A 1088 -13.83 -4.83 32.04
N ARG A 1089 -13.78 -5.17 33.33
CA ARG A 1089 -14.96 -5.62 34.10
C ARG A 1089 -15.95 -4.48 34.32
N MET A 1090 -15.44 -3.30 34.67
CA MET A 1090 -16.25 -2.09 34.84
C MET A 1090 -16.94 -1.73 33.51
N ALA A 1091 -16.21 -1.77 32.39
CA ALA A 1091 -16.80 -1.50 31.08
C ALA A 1091 -17.92 -2.48 30.71
N ARG A 1092 -17.71 -3.79 30.95
CA ARG A 1092 -18.74 -4.83 30.77
C ARG A 1092 -20.00 -4.57 31.61
N ASP A 1093 -19.82 -4.24 32.88
CA ASP A 1093 -20.92 -4.05 33.84
C ASP A 1093 -21.68 -2.73 33.55
N VAL A 1094 -20.98 -1.67 33.13
CA VAL A 1094 -21.58 -0.43 32.60
C VAL A 1094 -22.37 -0.68 31.32
N ALA A 1095 -21.84 -1.48 30.39
CA ALA A 1095 -22.56 -1.84 29.16
C ALA A 1095 -23.84 -2.63 29.46
N ALA A 1096 -23.82 -3.52 30.46
CA ALA A 1096 -25.01 -4.23 30.94
C ALA A 1096 -26.04 -3.28 31.56
N ALA A 1097 -25.59 -2.34 32.41
CA ALA A 1097 -26.44 -1.33 33.02
C ALA A 1097 -27.08 -0.39 31.97
N LEU A 1098 -26.33 0.05 30.96
CA LEU A 1098 -26.86 0.86 29.86
C LEU A 1098 -27.93 0.12 29.05
N ARG A 1099 -27.74 -1.18 28.75
CA ARG A 1099 -28.79 -1.99 28.10
C ARG A 1099 -30.05 -2.07 28.95
N ALA A 1100 -29.93 -2.32 30.26
CA ALA A 1100 -31.08 -2.41 31.16
C ALA A 1100 -31.83 -1.07 31.30
N LEU A 1101 -31.09 0.03 31.48
CA LEU A 1101 -31.59 1.40 31.56
C LEU A 1101 -32.35 1.78 30.27
N LEU A 1102 -31.74 1.58 29.10
CA LEU A 1102 -32.37 1.90 27.81
C LEU A 1102 -33.58 1.01 27.53
N ALA A 1103 -33.56 -0.26 27.94
CA ALA A 1103 -34.73 -1.15 27.85
C ALA A 1103 -35.93 -0.61 28.63
N ARG A 1104 -35.72 -0.15 29.88
CA ARG A 1104 -36.77 0.47 30.70
C ARG A 1104 -37.25 1.79 30.11
N ALA A 1105 -36.33 2.73 29.90
CA ALA A 1105 -36.64 4.10 29.50
C ALA A 1105 -37.31 4.21 28.12
N LEU A 1106 -36.92 3.35 27.17
CA LEU A 1106 -37.47 3.34 25.81
C LEU A 1106 -38.48 2.20 25.55
N ARG A 1107 -38.85 1.42 26.59
CA ARG A 1107 -39.76 0.25 26.52
C ARG A 1107 -39.35 -0.79 25.47
N LEU A 1108 -38.04 -1.03 25.35
CA LEU A 1108 -37.45 -1.99 24.41
C LEU A 1108 -37.33 -3.38 25.03
N SER A 1109 -37.40 -4.43 24.21
CA SER A 1109 -37.02 -5.78 24.64
C SER A 1109 -35.50 -5.87 24.90
N PRO A 1110 -35.01 -6.88 25.66
CA PRO A 1110 -33.58 -7.06 25.89
C PRO A 1110 -32.76 -7.18 24.60
N GLN A 1111 -33.33 -7.78 23.55
CA GLN A 1111 -32.71 -7.86 22.23
C GLN A 1111 -32.65 -6.48 21.56
N GLN A 1112 -33.77 -5.75 21.53
CA GLN A 1112 -33.84 -4.41 20.93
C GLN A 1112 -32.91 -3.41 21.64
N ALA A 1113 -32.76 -3.51 22.96
CA ALA A 1113 -31.82 -2.67 23.72
C ALA A 1113 -30.35 -3.00 23.39
N ASN A 1114 -30.03 -4.26 23.10
CA ASN A 1114 -28.70 -4.65 22.61
C ASN A 1114 -28.45 -4.15 21.18
N GLU A 1115 -29.43 -4.27 20.29
CA GLU A 1115 -29.39 -3.73 18.92
C GLU A 1115 -29.22 -2.21 18.93
N TYR A 1116 -29.92 -1.49 19.82
CA TYR A 1116 -29.78 -0.04 20.00
C TYR A 1116 -28.38 0.34 20.49
N LEU A 1117 -27.79 -0.40 21.43
CA LEU A 1117 -26.42 -0.13 21.89
C LEU A 1117 -25.39 -0.39 20.76
N GLN A 1118 -25.59 -1.43 19.94
CA GLN A 1118 -24.78 -1.70 18.76
C GLN A 1118 -24.94 -0.60 17.68
N GLN A 1119 -26.14 -0.02 17.55
CA GLN A 1119 -26.40 1.14 16.69
C GLN A 1119 -25.65 2.39 17.20
N LEU A 1120 -25.59 2.62 18.52
CA LEU A 1120 -24.77 3.72 19.06
C LEU A 1120 -23.28 3.52 18.80
N LYS A 1121 -22.77 2.28 18.89
CA LYS A 1121 -21.38 1.96 18.49
C LYS A 1121 -21.15 2.23 17.00
N SER A 1122 -22.03 1.77 16.10
CA SER A 1122 -21.86 2.00 14.66
C SER A 1122 -22.04 3.47 14.23
N GLN A 1123 -22.80 4.26 14.99
CA GLN A 1123 -22.93 5.70 14.81
C GLN A 1123 -21.78 6.52 15.41
N LYS A 1124 -20.75 5.89 16.02
CA LYS A 1124 -19.68 6.56 16.77
C LYS A 1124 -20.21 7.49 17.87
N ARG A 1125 -21.20 7.00 18.64
CA ARG A 1125 -21.85 7.71 19.76
C ARG A 1125 -21.77 6.97 21.09
N TYR A 1126 -21.25 5.75 21.07
CA TYR A 1126 -20.86 5.00 22.25
C TYR A 1126 -19.39 4.62 22.06
N HIS A 1127 -18.54 5.00 23.02
CA HIS A 1127 -17.08 4.94 22.93
C HIS A 1127 -16.50 4.16 24.13
N GLU A 1128 -15.50 3.32 23.89
CA GLU A 1128 -14.85 2.47 24.90
C GLU A 1128 -13.32 2.62 24.83
N ASP A 1129 -12.68 3.03 25.93
CA ASP A 1129 -11.23 3.00 26.13
C ASP A 1129 -10.89 2.06 27.29
N ILE A 1130 -10.72 0.78 26.95
CA ILE A 1130 -10.66 -0.32 27.93
C ILE A 1130 -9.21 -0.76 28.19
N PHE A 1131 -8.81 -0.67 29.44
CA PHE A 1131 -7.54 -1.21 29.92
C PHE A 1131 -7.72 -2.68 30.29
N GLY A 1132 -6.70 -3.50 30.03
CA GLY A 1132 -6.66 -4.89 30.47
C GLY A 1132 -6.86 -5.02 31.99
N ALA A 1133 -7.31 -6.20 32.43
CA ALA A 1133 -7.60 -6.48 33.82
C ALA A 1133 -6.37 -6.21 34.69
N VAL A 1134 -6.45 -5.16 35.51
CA VAL A 1134 -5.54 -5.05 36.65
C VAL A 1134 -5.89 -6.23 37.56
N PHE A 1135 -4.93 -7.09 37.87
CA PHE A 1135 -5.12 -8.24 38.75
C PHE A 1135 -4.80 -7.88 40.21
N PRO A 1136 -5.74 -7.35 41.03
CA PRO A 1136 -5.62 -7.50 42.46
C PRO A 1136 -5.88 -8.98 42.79
N HIS A 1137 -4.88 -9.55 43.44
CA HIS A 1137 -4.89 -10.73 44.29
C HIS A 1137 -6.30 -11.23 44.75
N GLU A 1138 -7.14 -10.34 45.29
CA GLU A 1138 -8.53 -10.59 45.73
C GLU A 1138 -9.41 -11.38 44.73
N VAL A 1139 -9.10 -11.40 43.43
CA VAL A 1139 -9.95 -11.99 42.36
C VAL A 1139 -9.52 -13.39 41.90
N LYS A 1140 -8.30 -13.88 42.20
CA LYS A 1140 -7.88 -15.23 41.79
C LYS A 1140 -8.80 -16.34 42.32
N ARG A 1141 -9.36 -16.15 43.53
CA ARG A 1141 -10.32 -17.09 44.16
C ARG A 1141 -11.65 -17.25 43.41
N ALA A 1142 -12.00 -16.35 42.49
CA ALA A 1142 -13.29 -16.40 41.77
C ALA A 1142 -13.21 -17.06 40.38
N LEU A 1143 -12.00 -17.37 39.90
CA LEU A 1143 -11.75 -17.95 38.57
C LEU A 1143 -11.23 -19.39 38.59
N GLN A 1144 -10.97 -19.95 39.77
CA GLN A 1144 -10.84 -21.40 39.91
C GLN A 1144 -12.24 -22.02 39.91
N PRO A 1145 -12.51 -23.07 39.11
CA PRO A 1145 -13.71 -23.86 39.33
C PRO A 1145 -13.62 -24.47 40.74
N THR A 1146 -14.68 -24.29 41.54
CA THR A 1146 -14.86 -25.07 42.76
C THR A 1146 -14.92 -26.54 42.38
N SER A 1147 -13.98 -27.32 42.91
CA SER A 1147 -13.86 -28.78 42.74
C SER A 1147 -15.13 -29.54 43.09
#